data_AF-A0A402BS72-F1
#
_entry.id   AF-A0A402BS72-F1
#
_cell.length_a   1.000
_cell.length_b   1.000
_cell.length_c   1.000
_cell.angle_alpha   90.00
_cell.angle_beta   90.00
_cell.angle_gamma   90.00
#
_symmetry.space_group_name_H-M   'P 1'
#
loop_
_entity.id
_entity.type
_entity.pdbx_description
1 polymer ?
#
loop_
_entity_poly.entity_id
_entity_poly.type
_entity_poly.pdbx_seq_one_letter_code
_entity_poly.pdbx_strand_id
1 'polypeptide(L)'
;MNPNWLFHNSQSLAFRSPFGAVCCHTEVTLKLKIMAASRPEAVTLRLWQDGSGEQKVVMKPAAGTVANAIYQTKITVPASGPVLWYYFIVVLGGQTFYYGNNRDQLGGAGEIYDSPPPSFQITIYQQGNRTPGWFKDAVMYQIFPDRFYQGESDERVPAVKKGCVIQSDWGNTPYYIRDVDTKEIVAYDFFGGNLRGVIAKLPYLKELGISVLYLNPVFESPSNHRYDTGDYHNIDPLLGDNELFAELCAAAQEQGMAVILDGVFSHTGSDSIYFNKYGTYPGEGAYQSPQSSYYKWYRFTKYPDQYESWWGIDTLPNVEENEPTYTDFIIHHENSVLKHWLKQGIKGWRLDVVDELPAKFVKDFAQTLKTIDPEAVLIGEVWEDASHKVSYGSLREYLCGDELDSVMNYPFRQILLDFVLGQADAGKTQRALMSLYENYPREQFYAMMNLLGSHDVARVLTLLGEAPPRESLSITQQSKHRLTVRQRRLAADRLKLLVVWQMTFPGVPCVYYGDEAGVEGYPDPFNRRTYPWGQEDAELLEWHKRLIALRHRYPVLKTGEWLPVYAQGDVHGYVRRITNGKDVFGQLQPDNTVLVLLNRSQDSRVQVSLDVRGLCRGTMQDVLNGTETVVHSGSLSVELAPLEGKILLQVEKTAYPRQGGILLHPTSLPSKYGIGDLGKEAYEFINFLYKGRQKLWQILPLNPVGFGQSPYQALSAFAGNPLLISLGKLVGEGLLGAADVKVPRPFQTDQVEFAAVQQFKEQCFRTAYANFKLKGAGDDYQEFVADQAEWLDDYALFMALKQHFSGVSWTEWPAALASRQQAALLEYQALLQDEMNYQRFLQYIFFKQWLALKRYANQWGVKLVGDMPIFVAHDSADVWANQQLFELDDAGLPKKVAGVPPDYFSETGQLWGNPHYKWAAMAKDDYQWWVDRFRSLLELVDIIRVDHFRGFEAYWEIPAGEQTAVHGKWVKGPGEAFFASLERQLGKLPIIAEDLGVITPEVDDLKDAFYYPGMKVLHFALGCDEDQCCIPFVCEKNCVVYTGTHDNDTTLGWYKKDVSAEPDQAACIHKLLQLESIEPEEICWQMIELAYGSHANMAIIPLQDILCLDSEARMNTPGTVGGNWLWRCRKEALTAELAARLAALVGRHKR
;
A
#
# COMPACT_ATOMS: atom_id res chain seq x y z
N MET A 1 17.88 -14.90 -35.03
CA MET A 1 16.55 -14.65 -34.43
C MET A 1 16.68 -13.47 -33.47
N ASN A 2 15.60 -12.73 -33.20
CA ASN A 2 15.57 -11.71 -32.13
C ASN A 2 16.04 -12.37 -30.81
N PRO A 3 17.04 -11.84 -30.08
CA PRO A 3 17.56 -12.48 -28.86
C PRO A 3 16.49 -12.74 -27.79
N ASN A 4 15.37 -12.03 -27.83
CA ASN A 4 14.26 -12.18 -26.88
C ASN A 4 13.06 -12.94 -27.48
N TRP A 5 13.27 -13.77 -28.49
CA TRP A 5 12.15 -14.49 -29.14
C TRP A 5 11.47 -15.52 -28.23
N LEU A 6 12.12 -15.93 -27.13
CA LEU A 6 11.50 -16.60 -25.97
C LEU A 6 11.60 -15.67 -24.77
N PHE A 7 10.53 -15.58 -23.97
CA PHE A 7 10.53 -14.73 -22.78
C PHE A 7 9.66 -15.28 -21.65
N HIS A 8 10.27 -15.45 -20.49
CA HIS A 8 9.63 -15.74 -19.21
C HIS A 8 10.36 -14.94 -18.12
N ASN A 9 9.61 -14.39 -17.17
CA ASN A 9 10.15 -13.69 -16.02
C ASN A 9 9.54 -14.25 -14.73
N SER A 10 10.32 -14.98 -13.93
CA SER A 10 9.82 -15.63 -12.72
C SER A 10 9.38 -14.64 -11.62
N GLN A 11 9.84 -13.39 -11.70
CA GLN A 11 9.52 -12.30 -10.78
C GLN A 11 8.36 -11.43 -11.27
N SER A 12 7.60 -11.91 -12.26
CA SER A 12 6.44 -11.22 -12.82
C SER A 12 5.20 -12.09 -12.75
N LEU A 13 4.14 -11.57 -12.13
CA LEU A 13 2.83 -12.22 -12.05
C LEU A 13 2.24 -12.58 -13.42
N ALA A 14 2.62 -11.84 -14.47
CA ALA A 14 2.21 -12.13 -15.84
C ALA A 14 2.74 -13.48 -16.36
N PHE A 15 3.83 -14.00 -15.78
CA PHE A 15 4.50 -15.22 -16.23
C PHE A 15 4.54 -16.33 -15.18
N ARG A 16 4.43 -16.00 -13.89
CA ARG A 16 4.36 -16.93 -12.77
C ARG A 16 3.36 -16.42 -11.75
N SER A 17 2.28 -17.16 -11.53
CA SER A 17 1.25 -16.83 -10.53
C SER A 17 0.86 -18.06 -9.71
N PRO A 18 0.88 -18.01 -8.36
CA PRO A 18 1.31 -16.87 -7.54
C PRO A 18 2.82 -16.61 -7.60
N PHE A 19 3.23 -15.39 -7.28
CA PHE A 19 4.64 -14.97 -7.22
C PHE A 19 5.33 -15.47 -5.92
N GLY A 20 6.62 -15.79 -6.02
CA GLY A 20 7.49 -16.15 -4.89
C GLY A 20 7.31 -17.59 -4.40
N ALA A 21 7.80 -17.88 -3.20
CA ALA A 21 7.60 -19.16 -2.52
C ALA A 21 6.10 -19.44 -2.28
N VAL A 22 5.70 -20.70 -2.34
CA VAL A 22 4.28 -21.11 -2.36
C VAL A 22 3.98 -22.21 -1.35
N CYS A 23 2.76 -22.20 -0.82
CA CYS A 23 2.28 -23.26 0.07
C CYS A 23 2.15 -24.58 -0.70
N CYS A 24 2.41 -25.72 -0.06
CA CYS A 24 2.13 -27.03 -0.62
C CYS A 24 0.68 -27.13 -1.14
N HIS A 25 0.46 -27.93 -2.19
CA HIS A 25 -0.82 -28.09 -2.89
C HIS A 25 -1.36 -26.86 -3.66
N THR A 26 -0.66 -25.72 -3.64
CA THR A 26 -1.04 -24.54 -4.42
C THR A 26 -0.94 -24.83 -5.92
N GLU A 27 -1.91 -24.37 -6.71
CA GLU A 27 -1.82 -24.36 -8.17
C GLU A 27 -0.98 -23.17 -8.62
N VAL A 28 0.06 -23.44 -9.42
CA VAL A 28 0.94 -22.41 -10.02
C VAL A 28 0.74 -22.41 -11.52
N THR A 29 0.45 -21.24 -12.07
CA THR A 29 0.40 -21.00 -13.51
C THR A 29 1.76 -20.50 -13.99
N LEU A 30 2.34 -21.18 -14.98
CA LEU A 30 3.59 -20.80 -15.63
C LEU A 30 3.34 -20.51 -17.12
N LYS A 31 3.82 -19.35 -17.58
CA LYS A 31 3.65 -18.88 -18.96
C LYS A 31 5.00 -18.63 -19.64
N LEU A 32 5.08 -18.89 -20.94
CA LEU A 32 6.22 -18.57 -21.80
C LEU A 32 5.71 -17.83 -23.04
N LYS A 33 6.25 -16.64 -23.29
CA LYS A 33 5.95 -15.86 -24.51
C LYS A 33 6.91 -16.27 -25.63
N ILE A 34 6.37 -16.54 -26.81
CA ILE A 34 7.12 -16.95 -27.99
C ILE A 34 6.83 -15.98 -29.15
N MET A 35 7.86 -15.29 -29.62
CA MET A 35 7.83 -14.33 -30.72
C MET A 35 8.59 -14.88 -31.93
N ALA A 36 7.98 -15.83 -32.64
CA ALA A 36 8.59 -16.51 -33.79
C ALA A 36 7.68 -16.44 -35.03
N ALA A 37 8.25 -16.45 -36.23
CA ALA A 37 7.50 -16.34 -37.48
C ALA A 37 6.61 -17.56 -37.78
N SER A 38 6.91 -18.70 -37.16
CA SER A 38 6.16 -19.96 -37.27
C SER A 38 5.82 -20.52 -35.90
N ARG A 39 4.78 -21.36 -35.84
CA ARG A 39 4.35 -22.02 -34.61
C ARG A 39 5.38 -23.09 -34.21
N PRO A 40 5.79 -23.18 -32.93
CA PRO A 40 6.65 -24.25 -32.45
C PRO A 40 5.97 -25.61 -32.59
N GLU A 41 6.77 -26.64 -32.85
CA GLU A 41 6.35 -28.05 -32.95
C GLU A 41 5.98 -28.60 -31.57
N ALA A 42 6.72 -28.19 -30.54
CA ALA A 42 6.45 -28.53 -29.14
C ALA A 42 6.93 -27.44 -28.19
N VAL A 43 6.17 -27.20 -27.12
CA VAL A 43 6.57 -26.38 -25.97
C VAL A 43 6.34 -27.21 -24.72
N THR A 44 7.41 -27.51 -23.99
CA THR A 44 7.39 -28.40 -22.84
C THR A 44 8.00 -27.70 -21.63
N LEU A 45 7.29 -27.72 -20.52
CA LEU A 45 7.83 -27.37 -19.21
C LEU A 45 8.47 -28.62 -18.60
N ARG A 46 9.74 -28.56 -18.23
CA ARG A 46 10.38 -29.60 -17.42
C ARG A 46 10.37 -29.18 -15.96
N LEU A 47 9.91 -30.09 -15.10
CA LEU A 47 9.86 -29.97 -13.66
C LEU A 47 10.72 -31.08 -13.05
N TRP A 48 11.38 -30.82 -11.92
CA TRP A 48 11.92 -31.90 -11.10
C TRP A 48 12.08 -31.48 -9.64
N GLN A 49 12.18 -32.48 -8.79
CA GLN A 49 12.48 -32.34 -7.37
C GLN A 49 13.51 -33.39 -6.97
N ASP A 50 14.44 -33.02 -6.10
CA ASP A 50 15.45 -33.93 -5.59
C ASP A 50 14.80 -35.11 -4.85
N GLY A 51 15.22 -36.34 -5.15
CA GLY A 51 14.63 -37.57 -4.61
C GLY A 51 13.33 -38.03 -5.28
N SER A 52 12.51 -37.12 -5.84
CA SER A 52 11.21 -37.43 -6.47
C SER A 52 11.26 -37.64 -7.99
N GLY A 53 12.32 -37.16 -8.68
CA GLY A 53 12.53 -37.36 -10.11
C GLY A 53 12.01 -36.23 -11.02
N GLU A 54 12.01 -36.47 -12.33
CA GLU A 54 11.60 -35.47 -13.35
C GLU A 54 10.19 -35.71 -13.92
N GLN A 55 9.51 -34.61 -14.28
CA GLN A 55 8.24 -34.59 -14.99
C GLN A 55 8.32 -33.60 -16.17
N LYS A 56 7.70 -33.97 -17.30
CA LYS A 56 7.58 -33.11 -18.49
C LYS A 56 6.12 -32.82 -18.78
N VAL A 57 5.75 -31.54 -18.84
CA VAL A 57 4.38 -31.07 -19.03
C VAL A 57 4.29 -30.32 -20.35
N VAL A 58 3.42 -30.77 -21.25
CA VAL A 58 3.18 -30.09 -22.53
C VAL A 58 2.37 -28.82 -22.28
N MET A 59 2.86 -27.67 -22.77
CA MET A 59 2.20 -26.39 -22.63
C MET A 59 1.26 -26.11 -23.82
N LYS A 60 0.14 -25.45 -23.55
CA LYS A 60 -0.88 -25.12 -24.57
C LYS A 60 -0.89 -23.61 -24.85
N PRO A 61 -1.21 -23.16 -26.07
CA PRO A 61 -1.39 -21.74 -26.35
C PRO A 61 -2.63 -21.21 -25.62
N ALA A 62 -2.48 -20.06 -24.95
CA ALA A 62 -3.54 -19.39 -24.20
C ALA A 62 -4.15 -18.22 -24.98
N ALA A 63 -3.30 -17.41 -25.64
CA ALA A 63 -3.69 -16.21 -26.37
C ALA A 63 -2.57 -15.78 -27.36
N GLY A 64 -2.91 -14.94 -28.34
CA GLY A 64 -1.98 -14.30 -29.26
C GLY A 64 -2.03 -14.79 -30.70
N THR A 65 -1.36 -14.06 -31.61
CA THR A 65 -1.21 -14.46 -33.01
C THR A 65 -0.09 -15.48 -33.15
N VAL A 66 0.00 -16.18 -34.29
CA VAL A 66 1.10 -17.14 -34.55
C VAL A 66 2.48 -16.49 -34.35
N ALA A 67 2.61 -15.20 -34.69
CA ALA A 67 3.85 -14.44 -34.56
C ALA A 67 4.19 -14.04 -33.10
N ASN A 68 3.23 -14.12 -32.19
CA ASN A 68 3.36 -13.67 -30.81
C ASN A 68 2.34 -14.41 -29.91
N ALA A 69 2.67 -15.65 -29.57
CA ALA A 69 1.79 -16.53 -28.81
C ALA A 69 2.29 -16.73 -27.37
N ILE A 70 1.36 -16.78 -26.41
CA ILE A 70 1.64 -17.15 -25.03
C ILE A 70 1.27 -18.61 -24.83
N TYR A 71 2.24 -19.41 -24.39
CA TYR A 71 2.03 -20.79 -23.96
C TYR A 71 1.93 -20.83 -22.45
N GLN A 72 0.97 -21.59 -21.91
CA GLN A 72 0.80 -21.74 -20.47
C GLN A 72 0.50 -23.17 -20.04
N THR A 73 0.75 -23.43 -18.78
CA THR A 73 0.27 -24.63 -18.07
C THR A 73 0.07 -24.31 -16.60
N LYS A 74 -0.79 -25.10 -15.96
CA LYS A 74 -1.02 -25.11 -14.51
C LYS A 74 -0.36 -26.34 -13.93
N ILE A 75 0.34 -26.17 -12.81
CA ILE A 75 1.00 -27.26 -12.08
C ILE A 75 0.54 -27.21 -10.62
N THR A 76 0.32 -28.37 -10.01
CA THR A 76 0.04 -28.45 -8.58
C THR A 76 1.35 -28.69 -7.85
N VAL A 77 1.68 -27.82 -6.91
CA VAL A 77 2.91 -27.94 -6.11
C VAL A 77 2.82 -29.19 -5.22
N PRO A 78 3.88 -30.00 -5.14
CA PRO A 78 3.92 -31.22 -4.31
C PRO A 78 3.60 -30.97 -2.83
N ALA A 79 3.18 -32.04 -2.14
CA ALA A 79 2.95 -32.06 -0.69
C ALA A 79 4.24 -31.98 0.13
N SER A 80 5.34 -32.49 -0.43
CA SER A 80 6.62 -32.70 0.25
C SER A 80 7.80 -32.26 -0.62
N GLY A 81 8.92 -32.00 0.03
CA GLY A 81 10.20 -31.61 -0.55
C GLY A 81 10.35 -30.08 -0.73
N PRO A 82 11.56 -29.54 -0.54
CA PRO A 82 11.74 -28.11 -0.26
C PRO A 82 11.68 -27.22 -1.51
N VAL A 83 12.07 -27.75 -2.66
CA VAL A 83 12.19 -27.01 -3.91
C VAL A 83 11.64 -27.79 -5.09
N LEU A 84 10.88 -27.11 -5.95
CA LEU A 84 10.53 -27.55 -7.29
C LEU A 84 11.28 -26.72 -8.32
N TRP A 85 12.08 -27.39 -9.13
CA TRP A 85 12.92 -26.77 -10.16
C TRP A 85 12.25 -26.83 -11.52
N TYR A 86 12.41 -25.79 -12.35
CA TYR A 86 11.84 -25.78 -13.69
C TYR A 86 12.63 -25.01 -14.76
N TYR A 87 12.47 -25.45 -16.02
CA TYR A 87 12.84 -24.71 -17.23
C TYR A 87 11.96 -25.12 -18.42
N PHE A 88 12.04 -24.38 -19.53
CA PHE A 88 11.26 -24.62 -20.73
C PHE A 88 12.09 -25.22 -21.86
N ILE A 89 11.47 -26.08 -22.67
CA ILE A 89 12.02 -26.73 -23.85
C ILE A 89 11.11 -26.38 -25.02
N VAL A 90 11.66 -25.80 -26.09
CA VAL A 90 10.93 -25.38 -27.28
C VAL A 90 11.54 -26.03 -28.50
N VAL A 91 10.71 -26.72 -29.30
CA VAL A 91 11.13 -27.28 -30.60
C VAL A 91 10.56 -26.41 -31.71
N LEU A 92 11.43 -25.84 -32.54
CA LEU A 92 11.05 -24.95 -33.63
C LEU A 92 11.93 -25.21 -34.86
N GLY A 93 11.33 -25.61 -35.98
CA GLY A 93 12.05 -25.85 -37.23
C GLY A 93 13.04 -27.03 -37.12
N GLY A 94 12.66 -28.07 -36.38
CA GLY A 94 13.51 -29.24 -36.08
C GLY A 94 14.67 -28.99 -35.11
N GLN A 95 14.82 -27.78 -34.56
CA GLN A 95 15.84 -27.44 -33.56
C GLN A 95 15.22 -27.35 -32.16
N THR A 96 15.97 -27.77 -31.14
CA THR A 96 15.56 -27.68 -29.73
C THR A 96 16.27 -26.52 -29.04
N PHE A 97 15.50 -25.66 -28.41
CA PHE A 97 15.96 -24.54 -27.59
C PHE A 97 15.50 -24.72 -26.16
N TYR A 98 16.30 -24.22 -25.23
CA TYR A 98 15.97 -24.22 -23.82
C TYR A 98 15.83 -22.79 -23.32
N TYR A 99 14.90 -22.55 -22.40
CA TYR A 99 14.78 -21.28 -21.70
C TYR A 99 14.78 -21.52 -20.19
N GLY A 100 15.75 -20.94 -19.50
CA GLY A 100 15.96 -21.17 -18.07
C GLY A 100 16.35 -19.91 -17.34
N ASN A 101 16.72 -20.08 -16.07
CA ASN A 101 17.20 -19.00 -15.21
C ASN A 101 18.47 -18.38 -15.82
N ASN A 102 18.69 -17.10 -15.54
CA ASN A 102 19.84 -16.37 -16.09
C ASN A 102 21.18 -16.91 -15.53
N ARG A 103 22.28 -16.48 -16.12
CA ARG A 103 23.64 -16.95 -15.75
C ARG A 103 24.05 -16.59 -14.33
N ASP A 104 23.47 -15.53 -13.76
CA ASP A 104 23.69 -15.14 -12.37
C ASP A 104 22.85 -16.00 -11.40
N GLN A 105 21.91 -16.78 -11.91
CA GLN A 105 21.00 -17.67 -11.16
C GLN A 105 20.08 -16.95 -10.17
N LEU A 106 19.77 -15.67 -10.42
CA LEU A 106 18.99 -14.80 -9.52
C LEU A 106 17.48 -14.76 -9.80
N GLY A 107 16.96 -15.66 -10.64
CA GLY A 107 15.57 -15.64 -11.08
C GLY A 107 15.27 -14.46 -12.01
N GLY A 108 14.02 -14.02 -12.09
CA GLY A 108 13.63 -12.91 -12.93
C GLY A 108 13.57 -13.28 -14.41
N ALA A 109 13.99 -12.37 -15.30
CA ALA A 109 14.05 -12.65 -16.73
C ALA A 109 15.13 -13.72 -17.03
N GLY A 110 14.72 -14.75 -17.75
CA GLY A 110 15.61 -15.85 -18.15
C GLY A 110 16.40 -15.61 -19.43
N GLU A 111 17.15 -16.63 -19.84
CA GLU A 111 17.97 -16.65 -21.05
C GLU A 111 17.68 -17.89 -21.92
N ILE A 112 18.05 -17.80 -23.20
CA ILE A 112 17.97 -18.90 -24.17
C ILE A 112 19.29 -19.67 -24.19
N TYR A 113 19.19 -21.00 -24.24
CA TYR A 113 20.33 -21.92 -24.25
C TYR A 113 20.15 -23.01 -25.33
N ASP A 114 21.27 -23.52 -25.84
CA ASP A 114 21.33 -24.65 -26.77
C ASP A 114 21.44 -26.02 -26.05
N SER A 115 21.50 -25.99 -24.72
CA SER A 115 21.60 -27.17 -23.84
C SER A 115 20.82 -26.91 -22.54
N PRO A 116 20.57 -27.94 -21.70
CA PRO A 116 19.84 -27.77 -20.45
C PRO A 116 20.38 -26.60 -19.59
N PRO A 117 19.53 -25.64 -19.19
CA PRO A 117 19.96 -24.39 -18.58
C PRO A 117 19.96 -24.47 -17.03
N PRO A 118 20.53 -23.47 -16.33
CA PRO A 118 20.19 -23.22 -14.93
C PRO A 118 18.67 -23.08 -14.78
N SER A 119 18.14 -23.55 -13.66
CA SER A 119 16.69 -23.60 -13.47
C SER A 119 16.15 -22.56 -12.53
N PHE A 120 14.89 -22.22 -12.77
CA PHE A 120 14.11 -21.44 -11.86
C PHE A 120 13.70 -22.31 -10.68
N GLN A 121 13.49 -21.67 -9.54
CA GLN A 121 13.13 -22.29 -8.28
C GLN A 121 11.73 -21.89 -7.84
N ILE A 122 10.98 -22.85 -7.32
CA ILE A 122 9.78 -22.65 -6.51
C ILE A 122 10.03 -23.29 -5.14
N THR A 123 10.29 -22.47 -4.13
CA THR A 123 10.37 -22.92 -2.74
C THR A 123 8.98 -23.29 -2.23
N ILE A 124 8.87 -24.44 -1.57
CA ILE A 124 7.63 -25.00 -1.07
C ILE A 124 7.64 -24.92 0.46
N TYR A 125 6.59 -24.37 1.05
CA TYR A 125 6.41 -24.35 2.50
C TYR A 125 5.09 -25.01 2.92
N GLN A 126 5.02 -25.45 4.17
CA GLN A 126 3.87 -26.17 4.70
C GLN A 126 2.69 -25.25 5.05
N GLN A 127 1.47 -25.79 4.94
CA GLN A 127 0.27 -25.07 5.33
C GLN A 127 0.31 -24.69 6.81
N GLY A 128 -0.04 -23.43 7.12
CA GLY A 128 0.00 -22.92 8.49
C GLY A 128 1.35 -22.43 8.96
N ASN A 129 2.38 -22.40 8.09
CA ASN A 129 3.67 -21.78 8.37
C ASN A 129 3.51 -20.35 8.91
N ARG A 130 4.07 -20.09 10.09
CA ARG A 130 4.06 -18.79 10.79
C ARG A 130 5.35 -18.63 11.56
N THR A 131 5.90 -17.43 11.56
CA THR A 131 6.99 -17.05 12.46
C THR A 131 6.45 -16.15 13.59
N PRO A 132 7.10 -16.11 14.78
CA PRO A 132 6.60 -15.32 15.91
C PRO A 132 6.33 -13.86 15.54
N GLY A 133 5.15 -13.34 15.91
CA GLY A 133 4.71 -12.01 15.48
C GLY A 133 5.58 -10.90 16.07
N TRP A 134 5.86 -11.01 17.37
CA TRP A 134 6.69 -10.05 18.10
C TRP A 134 8.11 -9.94 17.53
N PHE A 135 8.63 -11.03 16.93
CA PHE A 135 9.99 -11.07 16.42
C PHE A 135 10.14 -10.23 15.15
N LYS A 136 9.13 -10.22 14.26
CA LYS A 136 9.13 -9.37 13.05
C LYS A 136 9.16 -7.87 13.38
N ASP A 137 8.67 -7.50 14.56
CA ASP A 137 8.66 -6.13 15.06
C ASP A 137 9.96 -5.71 15.74
N ALA A 138 10.86 -6.66 16.00
CA ALA A 138 12.00 -6.45 16.87
C ALA A 138 13.17 -5.69 16.23
N VAL A 139 14.05 -5.20 17.11
CA VAL A 139 15.44 -4.87 16.81
C VAL A 139 16.32 -5.68 17.76
N MET A 140 17.21 -6.48 17.18
CA MET A 140 18.09 -7.40 17.89
C MET A 140 19.45 -6.78 18.16
N TYR A 141 20.04 -7.13 19.30
CA TYR A 141 21.38 -6.74 19.70
C TYR A 141 22.19 -7.97 20.10
N GLN A 142 23.25 -8.29 19.35
CA GLN A 142 24.14 -9.41 19.62
C GLN A 142 25.24 -8.98 20.59
N ILE A 143 25.39 -9.72 21.69
CA ILE A 143 26.35 -9.48 22.76
C ILE A 143 27.32 -10.66 22.84
N PHE A 144 28.62 -10.35 22.81
CA PHE A 144 29.67 -11.26 23.25
C PHE A 144 29.97 -10.96 24.73
N PRO A 145 29.53 -11.81 25.69
CA PRO A 145 29.42 -11.42 27.11
C PRO A 145 30.73 -10.93 27.75
N ASP A 146 31.84 -11.63 27.54
CA ASP A 146 33.16 -11.29 28.13
C ASP A 146 33.68 -9.91 27.71
N ARG A 147 33.13 -9.35 26.62
CA ARG A 147 33.64 -8.14 25.95
C ARG A 147 32.69 -6.97 26.05
N PHE A 148 31.50 -7.16 26.61
CA PHE A 148 30.48 -6.12 26.59
C PHE A 148 30.59 -5.16 27.77
N TYR A 149 30.48 -5.63 29.01
CA TYR A 149 30.65 -4.79 30.19
C TYR A 149 30.99 -5.64 31.42
N GLN A 150 31.94 -5.17 32.22
CA GLN A 150 32.27 -5.77 33.52
C GLN A 150 31.38 -5.15 34.60
N GLY A 151 30.43 -5.93 35.12
CA GLY A 151 29.63 -5.51 36.29
C GLY A 151 30.48 -5.50 37.56
N GLU A 152 30.24 -4.54 38.46
CA GLU A 152 30.94 -4.45 39.75
C GLU A 152 30.65 -5.68 40.62
N SER A 153 31.71 -6.31 41.13
CA SER A 153 31.66 -7.24 42.26
C SER A 153 32.62 -6.74 43.34
N ASP A 154 32.20 -6.76 44.61
CA ASP A 154 33.03 -6.44 45.78
C ASP A 154 34.23 -7.42 45.95
N GLU A 155 34.27 -8.50 45.17
CA GLU A 155 35.36 -9.49 45.14
C GLU A 155 36.01 -9.56 43.75
N ARG A 156 37.35 -9.62 43.70
CA ARG A 156 38.11 -9.93 42.47
C ARG A 156 37.59 -11.24 41.87
N VAL A 157 37.46 -11.30 40.52
CA VAL A 157 37.09 -12.46 39.68
C VAL A 157 37.09 -13.79 40.45
N PRO A 158 35.93 -14.29 40.91
CA PRO A 158 35.87 -15.38 41.91
C PRO A 158 36.47 -16.71 41.46
N ALA A 159 36.54 -16.97 40.15
CA ALA A 159 36.94 -18.26 39.59
C ALA A 159 37.92 -18.09 38.43
N VAL A 160 39.22 -17.98 38.72
CA VAL A 160 40.26 -17.95 37.66
C VAL A 160 40.42 -19.36 37.10
N LYS A 161 40.05 -19.54 35.82
CA LYS A 161 40.24 -20.81 35.10
C LYS A 161 41.73 -21.16 35.01
N LYS A 162 42.05 -22.44 35.15
CA LYS A 162 43.44 -22.92 35.08
C LYS A 162 43.98 -22.68 33.66
N GLY A 163 45.13 -22.00 33.56
CA GLY A 163 45.78 -21.76 32.26
C GLY A 163 45.17 -20.64 31.42
N CYS A 164 44.26 -19.81 31.96
CA CYS A 164 43.75 -18.64 31.24
C CYS A 164 44.61 -17.38 31.41
N VAL A 165 44.39 -16.40 30.54
CA VAL A 165 44.96 -15.05 30.64
C VAL A 165 43.85 -14.09 31.05
N ILE A 166 43.95 -13.48 32.23
CA ILE A 166 43.07 -12.38 32.65
C ILE A 166 43.69 -11.06 32.22
N GLN A 167 42.97 -10.30 31.40
CA GLN A 167 43.38 -8.96 30.99
C GLN A 167 43.19 -7.98 32.15
N SER A 168 44.20 -7.15 32.39
CA SER A 168 44.16 -6.13 33.46
C SER A 168 43.62 -4.78 32.98
N ASP A 169 43.54 -4.57 31.67
CA ASP A 169 43.03 -3.35 31.05
C ASP A 169 41.94 -3.71 30.04
N TRP A 170 40.77 -3.07 30.18
CA TRP A 170 39.62 -3.24 29.30
C TRP A 170 39.95 -2.87 27.85
N GLY A 171 40.87 -1.93 27.61
CA GLY A 171 41.27 -1.47 26.27
C GLY A 171 42.30 -2.36 25.57
N ASN A 172 42.74 -3.46 26.18
CA ASN A 172 43.72 -4.36 25.57
C ASN A 172 43.18 -4.99 24.27
N THR A 173 44.11 -5.34 23.37
CA THR A 173 43.75 -6.05 22.13
C THR A 173 43.66 -7.54 22.42
N PRO A 174 42.57 -8.22 22.02
CA PRO A 174 42.39 -9.64 22.30
C PRO A 174 43.40 -10.51 21.55
N TYR A 175 43.84 -11.60 22.18
CA TYR A 175 44.76 -12.56 21.58
C TYR A 175 44.63 -13.97 22.15
N TYR A 176 45.05 -14.96 21.36
CA TYR A 176 45.19 -16.35 21.79
C TYR A 176 46.67 -16.70 21.96
N ILE A 177 47.04 -17.40 23.03
CA ILE A 177 48.36 -18.01 23.13
C ILE A 177 48.28 -19.36 22.43
N ARG A 178 49.13 -19.57 21.42
CA ARG A 178 49.20 -20.81 20.66
C ARG A 178 50.50 -21.56 20.96
N ASP A 179 50.43 -22.87 21.00
CA ASP A 179 51.61 -23.73 21.04
C ASP A 179 52.49 -23.51 19.80
N VAL A 180 53.80 -23.54 19.97
CA VAL A 180 54.75 -23.25 18.89
C VAL A 180 54.76 -24.37 17.85
N ASP A 181 54.59 -25.62 18.29
CA ASP A 181 54.70 -26.82 17.48
C ASP A 181 53.33 -27.27 16.95
N THR A 182 52.32 -27.36 17.82
CA THR A 182 50.98 -27.87 17.44
C THR A 182 50.06 -26.78 16.86
N LYS A 183 50.37 -25.49 17.11
CA LYS A 183 49.53 -24.31 16.77
C LYS A 183 48.17 -24.26 17.47
N GLU A 184 47.89 -25.21 18.35
CA GLU A 184 46.69 -25.26 19.19
C GLU A 184 46.66 -24.10 20.17
N ILE A 185 45.48 -23.69 20.59
CA ILE A 185 45.32 -22.64 21.59
C ILE A 185 45.59 -23.27 22.97
N VAL A 186 46.61 -22.77 23.65
CA VAL A 186 47.00 -23.24 25.00
C VAL A 186 46.51 -22.31 26.11
N ALA A 187 46.13 -21.07 25.78
CA ALA A 187 45.47 -20.17 26.71
C ALA A 187 44.57 -19.16 25.98
N TYR A 188 43.33 -19.04 26.48
CA TYR A 188 42.36 -18.03 26.10
C TYR A 188 42.45 -16.81 27.00
N ASP A 189 42.14 -15.64 26.45
CA ASP A 189 42.10 -14.39 27.20
C ASP A 189 40.68 -13.98 27.62
N PHE A 190 40.55 -13.38 28.80
CA PHE A 190 39.30 -12.93 29.38
C PHE A 190 39.41 -11.48 29.84
N PHE A 191 38.42 -10.67 29.51
CA PHE A 191 38.35 -9.26 29.89
C PHE A 191 37.43 -9.02 31.09
N GLY A 192 36.61 -10.02 31.46
CA GLY A 192 35.81 -9.98 32.68
C GLY A 192 34.41 -9.42 32.50
N GLY A 193 33.95 -9.24 31.25
CA GLY A 193 32.54 -8.97 30.99
C GLY A 193 31.65 -10.12 31.48
N ASN A 194 30.50 -9.80 32.07
CA ASN A 194 29.69 -10.77 32.82
C ASN A 194 28.18 -10.42 32.77
N LEU A 195 27.33 -11.32 33.28
CA LEU A 195 25.87 -11.13 33.22
C LEU A 195 25.39 -9.94 34.08
N ARG A 196 26.02 -9.67 35.23
CA ARG A 196 25.76 -8.44 36.00
C ARG A 196 26.01 -7.20 35.16
N GLY A 197 27.05 -7.23 34.34
CA GLY A 197 27.38 -6.16 33.42
C GLY A 197 26.33 -5.97 32.34
N VAL A 198 25.80 -7.06 31.77
CA VAL A 198 24.68 -7.00 30.82
C VAL A 198 23.45 -6.37 31.48
N ILE A 199 23.08 -6.82 32.69
CA ILE A 199 21.97 -6.26 33.48
C ILE A 199 22.14 -4.75 33.69
N ALA A 200 23.34 -4.32 34.11
CA ALA A 200 23.65 -2.90 34.34
C ALA A 200 23.51 -2.03 33.08
N LYS A 201 23.53 -2.63 31.89
CA LYS A 201 23.44 -1.93 30.59
C LYS A 201 22.11 -2.14 29.88
N LEU A 202 21.14 -2.84 30.47
CA LEU A 202 19.77 -2.88 29.97
C LEU A 202 19.15 -1.48 29.76
N PRO A 203 19.39 -0.46 30.62
CA PRO A 203 18.90 0.89 30.37
C PRO A 203 19.45 1.51 29.08
N TYR A 204 20.74 1.29 28.78
CA TYR A 204 21.37 1.74 27.54
C TYR A 204 20.73 1.07 26.32
N LEU A 205 20.52 -0.25 26.39
CA LEU A 205 19.92 -1.01 25.29
C LEU A 205 18.46 -0.59 25.05
N LYS A 206 17.71 -0.30 26.11
CA LYS A 206 16.36 0.26 26.01
C LYS A 206 16.35 1.66 25.40
N GLU A 207 17.28 2.54 25.80
CA GLU A 207 17.42 3.87 25.20
C GLU A 207 17.73 3.79 23.70
N LEU A 208 18.56 2.81 23.30
CA LEU A 208 18.85 2.51 21.90
C LEU A 208 17.61 1.98 21.15
N GLY A 209 16.61 1.44 21.86
CA GLY A 209 15.39 0.88 21.28
C GLY A 209 15.49 -0.61 20.96
N ILE A 210 16.38 -1.34 21.63
CA ILE A 210 16.53 -2.79 21.47
C ILE A 210 15.37 -3.53 22.14
N SER A 211 14.89 -4.59 21.49
CA SER A 211 13.83 -5.45 22.00
C SER A 211 14.24 -6.93 22.06
N VAL A 212 15.42 -7.29 21.57
CA VAL A 212 15.98 -8.66 21.66
C VAL A 212 17.45 -8.63 21.98
N LEU A 213 17.85 -9.40 22.98
CA LEU A 213 19.24 -9.70 23.31
C LEU A 213 19.57 -11.08 22.77
N TYR A 214 20.55 -11.15 21.88
CA TYR A 214 21.15 -12.42 21.47
C TYR A 214 22.52 -12.54 22.13
N LEU A 215 22.68 -13.53 22.99
CA LEU A 215 23.96 -13.80 23.65
C LEU A 215 24.70 -14.91 22.89
N ASN A 216 25.96 -14.65 22.52
CA ASN A 216 26.91 -15.72 22.22
C ASN A 216 27.00 -16.69 23.43
N PRO A 217 27.54 -17.91 23.26
CA PRO A 217 27.41 -18.98 24.25
C PRO A 217 27.79 -18.54 25.66
N VAL A 218 26.96 -18.92 26.63
CA VAL A 218 27.07 -18.50 28.05
C VAL A 218 27.36 -19.68 29.00
N PHE A 219 27.32 -20.89 28.48
CA PHE A 219 27.49 -22.11 29.27
C PHE A 219 28.94 -22.31 29.69
N GLU A 220 29.13 -23.09 30.75
CA GLU A 220 30.45 -23.40 31.28
C GLU A 220 31.36 -23.96 30.18
N SER A 221 32.58 -23.43 30.07
CA SER A 221 33.55 -23.80 29.05
C SER A 221 34.95 -23.35 29.46
N PRO A 222 36.06 -23.90 28.95
CA PRO A 222 37.39 -23.37 29.25
C PRO A 222 37.75 -22.10 28.44
N SER A 223 37.11 -21.84 27.30
CA SER A 223 37.43 -20.70 26.44
C SER A 223 36.65 -19.42 26.77
N ASN A 224 37.01 -18.33 26.09
CA ASN A 224 36.30 -17.05 26.18
C ASN A 224 35.06 -16.97 25.30
N HIS A 225 34.97 -17.81 24.26
CA HIS A 225 33.88 -17.83 23.29
C HIS A 225 32.82 -18.88 23.63
N ARG A 226 33.20 -19.90 24.41
CA ARG A 226 32.32 -20.90 25.02
C ARG A 226 31.60 -21.83 24.03
N TYR A 227 32.16 -22.02 22.85
CA TYR A 227 31.66 -23.00 21.85
C TYR A 227 32.10 -24.43 22.19
N ASP A 228 33.25 -24.57 22.83
CA ASP A 228 33.75 -25.75 23.54
C ASP A 228 33.00 -25.94 24.87
N THR A 229 31.71 -26.28 24.80
CA THR A 229 30.84 -26.39 25.97
C THR A 229 31.31 -27.51 26.92
N GLY A 230 31.57 -27.14 28.17
CA GLY A 230 31.95 -28.01 29.27
C GLY A 230 30.74 -28.61 30.00
N ASP A 231 29.73 -27.80 30.29
CA ASP A 231 28.45 -28.20 30.90
C ASP A 231 27.30 -27.31 30.37
N TYR A 232 26.26 -27.91 29.80
CA TYR A 232 25.13 -27.19 29.17
C TYR A 232 24.11 -26.69 30.20
N HIS A 233 24.11 -27.25 31.40
CA HIS A 233 23.13 -26.93 32.45
C HIS A 233 23.63 -25.85 33.41
N ASN A 234 24.87 -25.39 33.26
CA ASN A 234 25.46 -24.37 34.13
C ASN A 234 25.99 -23.19 33.31
N ILE A 235 25.68 -21.98 33.77
CA ILE A 235 26.34 -20.75 33.32
C ILE A 235 27.81 -20.82 33.68
N ASP A 236 28.64 -20.29 32.79
CA ASP A 236 30.07 -20.15 33.02
C ASP A 236 30.36 -19.31 34.28
N PRO A 237 31.16 -19.84 35.24
CA PRO A 237 31.45 -19.14 36.48
C PRO A 237 32.12 -17.77 36.33
N LEU A 238 32.75 -17.46 35.18
CA LEU A 238 33.27 -16.11 34.91
C LEU A 238 32.18 -15.12 34.50
N LEU A 239 31.05 -15.61 33.97
CA LEU A 239 29.89 -14.79 33.62
C LEU A 239 28.91 -14.65 34.79
N GLY A 240 28.81 -15.65 35.66
CA GLY A 240 27.86 -15.68 36.77
C GLY A 240 27.43 -17.10 37.13
N ASP A 241 26.16 -17.24 37.47
CA ASP A 241 25.48 -18.50 37.76
C ASP A 241 24.08 -18.52 37.13
N ASN A 242 23.35 -19.62 37.27
CA ASN A 242 22.01 -19.78 36.70
C ASN A 242 20.98 -18.83 37.33
N GLU A 243 21.15 -18.47 38.61
CA GLU A 243 20.25 -17.55 39.32
C GLU A 243 20.35 -16.15 38.75
N LEU A 244 21.59 -15.67 38.53
CA LEU A 244 21.87 -14.40 37.89
C LEU A 244 21.42 -14.38 36.42
N PHE A 245 21.47 -15.52 35.73
CA PHE A 245 20.91 -15.60 34.38
C PHE A 245 19.38 -15.48 34.38
N ALA A 246 18.69 -16.14 35.30
CA ALA A 246 17.25 -15.96 35.47
C ALA A 246 16.90 -14.50 35.83
N GLU A 247 17.72 -13.84 36.66
CA GLU A 247 17.61 -12.41 36.97
C GLU A 247 17.76 -11.56 35.70
N LEU A 248 18.73 -11.86 34.83
CA LEU A 248 18.92 -11.17 33.54
C LEU A 248 17.66 -11.31 32.66
N CYS A 249 17.12 -12.52 32.50
CA CYS A 249 15.90 -12.73 31.71
C CYS A 249 14.72 -11.93 32.27
N ALA A 250 14.51 -11.96 33.59
CA ALA A 250 13.45 -11.19 34.24
C ALA A 250 13.64 -9.68 34.06
N ALA A 251 14.85 -9.16 34.29
CA ALA A 251 15.16 -7.75 34.15
C ALA A 251 15.04 -7.28 32.69
N ALA A 252 15.45 -8.10 31.72
CA ALA A 252 15.25 -7.81 30.29
C ALA A 252 13.75 -7.74 29.95
N GLN A 253 12.97 -8.70 30.44
CA GLN A 253 11.52 -8.75 30.22
C GLN A 253 10.81 -7.52 30.80
N GLU A 254 11.17 -7.06 31.99
CA GLU A 254 10.64 -5.83 32.60
C GLU A 254 10.89 -4.58 31.74
N GLN A 255 11.96 -4.60 30.95
CA GLN A 255 12.31 -3.52 30.02
C GLN A 255 11.72 -3.74 28.61
N GLY A 256 10.96 -4.82 28.38
CA GLY A 256 10.36 -5.17 27.10
C GLY A 256 11.30 -5.87 26.13
N MET A 257 12.38 -6.49 26.64
CA MET A 257 13.38 -7.21 25.85
C MET A 257 13.26 -8.73 26.05
N ALA A 258 13.38 -9.48 24.95
CA ALA A 258 13.49 -10.94 24.98
C ALA A 258 14.95 -11.39 24.92
N VAL A 259 15.28 -12.53 25.53
CA VAL A 259 16.64 -13.12 25.52
C VAL A 259 16.67 -14.37 24.65
N ILE A 260 17.64 -14.46 23.75
CA ILE A 260 17.93 -15.61 22.89
C ILE A 260 19.33 -16.11 23.22
N LEU A 261 19.48 -17.42 23.36
CA LEU A 261 20.77 -18.08 23.60
C LEU A 261 21.32 -18.74 22.34
N ASP A 262 22.63 -18.84 22.29
CA ASP A 262 23.35 -19.66 21.31
C ASP A 262 23.40 -21.13 21.77
N GLY A 263 22.98 -22.05 20.89
CA GLY A 263 22.88 -23.48 21.12
C GLY A 263 23.89 -24.23 20.27
N VAL A 264 24.96 -24.71 20.92
CA VAL A 264 26.07 -25.44 20.27
C VAL A 264 25.87 -26.93 20.49
N PHE A 265 25.24 -27.61 19.52
CA PHE A 265 24.80 -29.01 19.68
C PHE A 265 25.43 -30.01 18.70
N SER A 266 26.31 -29.57 17.80
CA SER A 266 27.06 -30.47 16.89
C SER A 266 28.33 -31.04 17.54
N HIS A 267 28.82 -30.38 18.59
CA HIS A 267 30.01 -30.76 19.32
C HIS A 267 29.97 -30.27 20.76
N THR A 268 30.85 -30.82 21.59
CA THR A 268 31.13 -30.36 22.97
C THR A 268 32.59 -29.93 23.08
N GLY A 269 33.02 -29.37 24.23
CA GLY A 269 34.44 -29.24 24.54
C GLY A 269 35.10 -30.58 24.87
N SER A 270 36.38 -30.75 24.52
CA SER A 270 37.17 -31.91 24.96
C SER A 270 37.38 -31.90 26.49
N ASP A 271 37.40 -30.72 27.09
CA ASP A 271 37.32 -30.50 28.53
C ASP A 271 35.86 -30.25 28.95
N SER A 272 35.08 -31.32 29.05
CA SER A 272 33.66 -31.29 29.43
C SER A 272 33.30 -32.42 30.38
N ILE A 273 32.14 -32.31 31.07
CA ILE A 273 31.62 -33.41 31.90
C ILE A 273 31.36 -34.68 31.07
N TYR A 274 31.12 -34.52 29.77
CA TYR A 274 30.73 -35.58 28.85
C TYR A 274 31.95 -36.30 28.26
N PHE A 275 32.95 -35.56 27.78
CA PHE A 275 34.15 -36.13 27.15
C PHE A 275 35.29 -36.33 28.15
N ASN A 276 35.49 -35.35 29.04
CA ASN A 276 36.44 -35.32 30.16
C ASN A 276 37.89 -35.72 29.82
N LYS A 277 38.46 -35.22 28.72
CA LYS A 277 39.82 -35.59 28.24
C LYS A 277 40.90 -35.36 29.30
N TYR A 278 40.79 -34.29 30.07
CA TYR A 278 41.82 -33.87 31.04
C TYR A 278 41.50 -34.25 32.49
N GLY A 279 40.35 -34.87 32.77
CA GLY A 279 39.93 -35.24 34.12
C GLY A 279 39.61 -34.03 35.02
N THR A 280 39.19 -32.91 34.43
CA THR A 280 38.80 -31.69 35.13
C THR A 280 37.50 -31.89 35.92
N TYR A 281 36.58 -32.70 35.38
CA TYR A 281 35.25 -32.90 35.94
C TYR A 281 35.15 -34.20 36.77
N PRO A 282 34.29 -34.24 37.80
CA PRO A 282 34.04 -35.45 38.57
C PRO A 282 33.29 -36.50 37.73
N GLY A 283 33.69 -37.77 37.83
CA GLY A 283 33.11 -38.86 37.06
C GLY A 283 33.91 -39.25 35.82
N GLU A 284 33.47 -40.29 35.12
CA GLU A 284 34.16 -40.82 33.92
C GLU A 284 33.51 -40.29 32.64
N GLY A 285 34.27 -39.51 31.86
CA GLY A 285 33.85 -39.06 30.52
C GLY A 285 34.15 -40.09 29.43
N ALA A 286 33.63 -39.84 28.23
CA ALA A 286 33.75 -40.71 27.07
C ALA A 286 35.20 -41.00 26.66
N TYR A 287 36.13 -40.05 26.82
CA TYR A 287 37.55 -40.25 26.48
C TYR A 287 38.27 -41.15 27.50
N GLN A 288 37.80 -41.18 28.75
CA GLN A 288 38.47 -41.88 29.85
C GLN A 288 38.07 -43.35 29.94
N SER A 289 36.81 -43.67 29.62
CA SER A 289 36.26 -45.02 29.79
C SER A 289 35.23 -45.36 28.70
N PRO A 290 35.38 -46.51 27.98
CA PRO A 290 34.33 -47.00 27.09
C PRO A 290 33.05 -47.44 27.82
N GLN A 291 33.09 -47.50 29.15
CA GLN A 291 31.92 -47.78 30.00
C GLN A 291 31.17 -46.51 30.43
N SER A 292 31.69 -45.31 30.09
CA SER A 292 31.01 -44.05 30.36
C SER A 292 29.62 -44.03 29.71
N SER A 293 28.63 -43.46 30.40
CA SER A 293 27.29 -43.25 29.84
C SER A 293 27.30 -42.35 28.60
N TYR A 294 28.33 -41.52 28.46
CA TYR A 294 28.51 -40.58 27.35
C TYR A 294 29.32 -41.18 26.19
N TYR A 295 29.87 -42.39 26.32
CA TYR A 295 30.77 -42.97 25.29
C TYR A 295 30.12 -42.99 23.90
N LYS A 296 28.84 -43.36 23.83
CA LYS A 296 28.08 -43.43 22.57
C LYS A 296 27.78 -42.07 21.95
N TRP A 297 27.93 -40.99 22.71
CA TRP A 297 27.75 -39.65 22.18
C TRP A 297 28.86 -39.27 21.24
N TYR A 298 29.98 -40.00 21.19
CA TYR A 298 31.15 -39.63 20.38
C TYR A 298 31.57 -40.75 19.43
N ARG A 299 32.20 -40.38 18.32
CA ARG A 299 32.69 -41.33 17.32
C ARG A 299 34.22 -41.45 17.39
N PHE A 300 34.71 -42.54 17.99
CA PHE A 300 36.14 -42.87 18.05
C PHE A 300 36.57 -43.72 16.85
N THR A 301 37.52 -43.24 16.07
CA THR A 301 38.17 -44.04 15.02
C THR A 301 39.26 -44.94 15.59
N LYS A 302 39.98 -44.48 16.63
CA LYS A 302 40.91 -45.27 17.43
C LYS A 302 40.95 -44.76 18.87
N TYR A 303 40.31 -45.49 19.77
CA TYR A 303 40.18 -45.10 21.17
C TYR A 303 41.51 -45.07 21.94
N PRO A 304 41.73 -44.08 22.85
CA PRO A 304 40.91 -42.87 23.04
C PRO A 304 41.33 -41.71 22.13
N ASP A 305 42.51 -41.77 21.51
CA ASP A 305 43.21 -40.59 20.96
C ASP A 305 42.78 -40.13 19.56
N GLN A 306 42.02 -40.93 18.81
CA GLN A 306 41.50 -40.53 17.49
C GLN A 306 39.98 -40.63 17.46
N TYR A 307 39.35 -39.48 17.23
CA TYR A 307 37.90 -39.28 17.22
C TYR A 307 37.52 -38.21 16.20
N GLU A 308 36.25 -38.19 15.80
CA GLU A 308 35.70 -37.13 14.96
C GLU A 308 35.63 -35.81 15.74
N SER A 309 36.07 -34.73 15.10
CA SER A 309 36.12 -33.41 15.71
C SER A 309 35.84 -32.32 14.69
N TRP A 310 35.34 -31.19 15.17
CA TRP A 310 34.80 -30.14 14.33
C TRP A 310 35.92 -29.57 13.48
N TRP A 311 35.86 -29.81 12.18
CA TRP A 311 36.90 -29.39 11.22
C TRP A 311 38.32 -29.86 11.59
N GLY A 312 38.42 -30.98 12.32
CA GLY A 312 39.69 -31.53 12.80
C GLY A 312 40.30 -30.79 13.99
N ILE A 313 39.54 -29.90 14.65
CA ILE A 313 39.97 -29.21 15.87
C ILE A 313 39.78 -30.13 17.07
N ASP A 314 40.88 -30.73 17.56
CA ASP A 314 40.91 -31.74 18.64
C ASP A 314 40.15 -31.35 19.93
N THR A 315 40.01 -30.05 20.20
CA THR A 315 39.29 -29.51 21.37
C THR A 315 37.77 -29.51 21.23
N LEU A 316 37.22 -29.83 20.06
CA LEU A 316 35.80 -29.82 19.74
C LEU A 316 35.33 -31.20 19.23
N PRO A 317 35.29 -32.24 20.08
CA PRO A 317 34.79 -33.57 19.68
C PRO A 317 33.33 -33.51 19.21
N ASN A 318 33.07 -34.05 18.02
CA ASN A 318 31.72 -34.13 17.45
C ASN A 318 30.88 -35.12 18.23
N VAL A 319 29.62 -34.75 18.42
CA VAL A 319 28.64 -35.67 18.99
C VAL A 319 27.92 -36.48 17.90
N GLU A 320 27.33 -37.61 18.27
CA GLU A 320 26.35 -38.34 17.48
C GLU A 320 24.96 -37.82 17.83
N GLU A 321 24.46 -36.86 17.07
CA GLU A 321 23.24 -36.12 17.39
C GLU A 321 21.97 -36.98 17.30
N ASN A 322 22.04 -38.10 16.58
CA ASN A 322 20.95 -39.08 16.51
C ASN A 322 21.03 -40.18 17.58
N GLU A 323 22.07 -40.20 18.42
CA GLU A 323 22.15 -41.13 19.54
C GLU A 323 21.00 -40.81 20.51
N PRO A 324 20.06 -41.75 20.77
CA PRO A 324 18.85 -41.44 21.51
C PRO A 324 19.08 -40.80 22.88
N THR A 325 20.15 -41.21 23.58
CA THR A 325 20.49 -40.65 24.89
C THR A 325 20.97 -39.20 24.81
N TYR A 326 21.60 -38.80 23.70
CA TYR A 326 21.99 -37.40 23.45
C TYR A 326 20.78 -36.57 23.03
N THR A 327 19.95 -37.07 22.10
CA THR A 327 18.73 -36.37 21.68
C THR A 327 17.76 -36.17 22.88
N ASP A 328 17.63 -37.17 23.76
CA ASP A 328 16.86 -37.03 25.00
C ASP A 328 17.47 -35.95 25.92
N PHE A 329 18.79 -35.93 26.06
CA PHE A 329 19.50 -34.94 26.88
C PHE A 329 19.33 -33.49 26.37
N ILE A 330 19.36 -33.26 25.06
CA ILE A 330 19.20 -31.91 24.49
C ILE A 330 17.72 -31.52 24.35
N ILE A 331 16.84 -32.44 23.94
CA ILE A 331 15.48 -32.13 23.48
C ILE A 331 14.40 -32.75 24.36
N HIS A 332 14.32 -34.09 24.42
CA HIS A 332 13.07 -34.77 24.84
C HIS A 332 12.90 -34.95 26.34
N HIS A 333 13.97 -35.16 27.10
CA HIS A 333 13.89 -35.37 28.55
C HIS A 333 13.29 -34.16 29.26
N GLU A 334 12.67 -34.33 30.44
CA GLU A 334 12.00 -33.20 31.13
C GLU A 334 12.97 -32.14 31.66
N ASN A 335 14.21 -32.55 31.93
CA ASN A 335 15.34 -31.71 32.29
C ASN A 335 16.30 -31.50 31.10
N SER A 336 15.82 -31.64 29.86
CA SER A 336 16.66 -31.42 28.69
C SER A 336 17.20 -29.99 28.63
N VAL A 337 18.31 -29.77 27.92
CA VAL A 337 18.93 -28.44 27.77
C VAL A 337 17.91 -27.43 27.23
N LEU A 338 17.17 -27.79 26.18
CA LEU A 338 16.10 -26.97 25.61
C LEU A 338 15.07 -26.55 26.67
N LYS A 339 14.51 -27.51 27.42
CA LYS A 339 13.46 -27.23 28.41
C LYS A 339 13.97 -26.50 29.64
N HIS A 340 15.21 -26.78 30.05
CA HIS A 340 15.83 -26.15 31.19
C HIS A 340 15.91 -24.63 30.99
N TRP A 341 16.48 -24.17 29.87
CA TRP A 341 16.67 -22.74 29.66
C TRP A 341 15.39 -22.00 29.28
N LEU A 342 14.42 -22.66 28.64
CA LEU A 342 13.06 -22.11 28.48
C LEU A 342 12.40 -21.84 29.84
N LYS A 343 12.57 -22.74 30.81
CA LYS A 343 12.09 -22.53 32.20
C LYS A 343 12.81 -21.35 32.89
N GLN A 344 14.05 -21.04 32.50
CA GLN A 344 14.80 -19.87 32.99
C GLN A 344 14.43 -18.56 32.28
N GLY A 345 13.53 -18.59 31.29
CA GLY A 345 12.93 -17.38 30.72
C GLY A 345 13.47 -16.92 29.36
N ILE A 346 14.27 -17.73 28.66
CA ILE A 346 14.66 -17.40 27.28
C ILE A 346 13.44 -17.47 26.34
N LYS A 347 13.48 -16.73 25.23
CA LYS A 347 12.42 -16.68 24.22
C LYS A 347 12.83 -17.25 22.86
N GLY A 348 13.95 -17.96 22.81
CA GLY A 348 14.41 -18.59 21.58
C GLY A 348 15.85 -19.07 21.64
N TRP A 349 16.25 -19.70 20.54
CA TRP A 349 17.59 -20.23 20.32
C TRP A 349 18.14 -19.80 18.96
N ARG A 350 19.44 -19.51 18.93
CA ARG A 350 20.25 -19.51 17.71
C ARG A 350 21.01 -20.83 17.69
N LEU A 351 20.85 -21.65 16.65
CA LEU A 351 21.58 -22.91 16.48
C LEU A 351 22.90 -22.67 15.76
N ASP A 352 24.00 -22.95 16.44
CA ASP A 352 25.35 -22.91 15.90
C ASP A 352 25.57 -24.02 14.87
N VAL A 353 26.18 -23.68 13.74
CA VAL A 353 26.53 -24.60 12.65
C VAL A 353 25.38 -25.59 12.36
N VAL A 354 24.17 -25.07 12.15
CA VAL A 354 22.97 -25.89 11.89
C VAL A 354 23.10 -26.76 10.63
N ASP A 355 24.04 -26.41 9.75
CA ASP A 355 24.45 -27.17 8.58
C ASP A 355 25.02 -28.56 8.93
N GLU A 356 25.60 -28.72 10.12
CA GLU A 356 26.16 -29.98 10.62
C GLU A 356 25.14 -30.84 11.37
N LEU A 357 24.03 -30.23 11.83
CA LEU A 357 22.98 -30.95 12.54
C LEU A 357 22.13 -31.81 11.58
N PRO A 358 21.84 -33.08 11.93
CA PRO A 358 20.92 -33.91 11.16
C PRO A 358 19.54 -33.27 11.03
N ALA A 359 18.90 -33.39 9.86
CA ALA A 359 17.57 -32.79 9.61
C ALA A 359 16.53 -33.22 10.65
N LYS A 360 16.53 -34.51 11.02
CA LYS A 360 15.65 -35.04 12.07
C LYS A 360 15.84 -34.30 13.41
N PHE A 361 17.09 -34.06 13.82
CA PHE A 361 17.38 -33.36 15.07
C PHE A 361 16.81 -31.93 15.06
N VAL A 362 17.01 -31.19 13.96
CA VAL A 362 16.50 -29.81 13.82
C VAL A 362 14.97 -29.78 13.89
N LYS A 363 14.29 -30.69 13.19
CA LYS A 363 12.82 -30.82 13.22
C LYS A 363 12.30 -31.19 14.61
N ASP A 364 12.92 -32.17 15.26
CA ASP A 364 12.56 -32.60 16.62
C ASP A 364 12.74 -31.44 17.63
N PHE A 365 13.81 -30.65 17.46
CA PHE A 365 14.10 -29.46 18.29
C PHE A 365 13.04 -28.37 18.07
N ALA A 366 12.78 -28.01 16.82
CA ALA A 366 11.79 -27.00 16.44
C ALA A 366 10.39 -27.39 16.94
N GLN A 367 9.96 -28.63 16.71
CA GLN A 367 8.67 -29.13 17.16
C GLN A 367 8.55 -29.08 18.69
N THR A 368 9.58 -29.51 19.40
CA THR A 368 9.57 -29.50 20.88
C THR A 368 9.53 -28.07 21.42
N LEU A 369 10.35 -27.16 20.86
CA LEU A 369 10.37 -25.74 21.20
C LEU A 369 8.99 -25.12 21.02
N LYS A 370 8.38 -25.29 19.84
CA LYS A 370 7.07 -24.72 19.50
C LYS A 370 5.92 -25.34 20.30
N THR A 371 6.04 -26.60 20.73
CA THR A 371 5.07 -27.24 21.62
C THR A 371 5.07 -26.60 23.01
N ILE A 372 6.25 -26.19 23.50
CA ILE A 372 6.39 -25.55 24.81
C ILE A 372 5.97 -24.08 24.73
N ASP A 373 6.45 -23.37 23.71
CA ASP A 373 6.18 -21.96 23.49
C ASP A 373 6.09 -21.68 21.98
N PRO A 374 4.86 -21.57 21.43
CA PRO A 374 4.64 -21.29 20.01
C PRO A 374 5.30 -19.98 19.54
N GLU A 375 5.50 -19.02 20.44
CA GLU A 375 6.10 -17.72 20.15
C GLU A 375 7.63 -17.70 20.37
N ALA A 376 8.25 -18.81 20.79
CA ALA A 376 9.71 -18.86 20.89
C ALA A 376 10.33 -18.96 19.48
N VAL A 377 11.40 -18.21 19.23
CA VAL A 377 12.05 -18.14 17.91
C VAL A 377 13.20 -19.13 17.79
N LEU A 378 13.33 -19.79 16.64
CA LEU A 378 14.48 -20.61 16.28
C LEU A 378 15.22 -20.03 15.07
N ILE A 379 16.49 -19.70 15.27
CA ILE A 379 17.35 -19.04 14.28
C ILE A 379 18.50 -19.99 13.94
N GLY A 380 18.76 -20.25 12.66
CA GLY A 380 19.92 -21.05 12.25
C GLY A 380 21.10 -20.20 11.77
N GLU A 381 22.32 -20.66 12.02
CA GLU A 381 23.50 -20.17 11.32
C GLU A 381 23.61 -20.79 9.92
N VAL A 382 23.18 -20.06 8.89
CA VAL A 382 23.32 -20.47 7.49
C VAL A 382 23.97 -19.32 6.72
N TRP A 383 25.08 -19.59 6.03
CA TRP A 383 25.89 -18.55 5.38
C TRP A 383 25.42 -18.23 3.96
N GLU A 384 24.79 -19.19 3.29
CA GLU A 384 24.26 -19.08 1.94
C GLU A 384 22.73 -18.94 1.93
N ASP A 385 22.13 -19.00 0.75
CA ASP A 385 20.69 -18.98 0.60
C ASP A 385 20.05 -20.22 1.25
N ALA A 386 19.34 -20.00 2.37
CA ALA A 386 18.71 -21.05 3.15
C ALA A 386 17.51 -21.73 2.45
N SER A 387 17.00 -21.20 1.34
CA SER A 387 15.88 -21.81 0.60
C SER A 387 16.30 -23.03 -0.24
N HIS A 388 17.59 -23.16 -0.53
CA HIS A 388 18.13 -24.23 -1.37
C HIS A 388 19.54 -24.66 -0.97
N LYS A 389 19.90 -24.44 0.30
CA LYS A 389 21.19 -24.85 0.86
C LYS A 389 21.35 -26.36 0.76
N VAL A 390 22.47 -26.79 0.17
CA VAL A 390 22.93 -28.17 0.20
C VAL A 390 24.01 -28.29 1.27
N SER A 391 23.81 -29.17 2.24
CA SER A 391 24.79 -29.51 3.27
C SER A 391 24.99 -31.03 3.30
N TYR A 392 26.25 -31.48 3.33
CA TYR A 392 26.63 -32.90 3.30
C TYR A 392 25.89 -33.73 2.22
N GLY A 393 25.73 -33.16 1.02
CA GLY A 393 25.08 -33.82 -0.12
C GLY A 393 23.54 -33.87 -0.05
N SER A 394 22.93 -33.24 0.95
CA SER A 394 21.47 -33.20 1.14
C SER A 394 20.94 -31.77 1.04
N LEU A 395 19.86 -31.58 0.28
CA LEU A 395 19.12 -30.32 0.24
C LEU A 395 18.36 -30.13 1.56
N ARG A 396 18.54 -28.98 2.22
CA ARG A 396 17.96 -28.67 3.52
C ARG A 396 16.58 -28.04 3.38
N GLU A 397 15.71 -28.26 4.37
CA GLU A 397 14.31 -27.79 4.40
C GLU A 397 14.11 -26.61 5.36
N TYR A 398 15.17 -25.84 5.63
CA TYR A 398 15.23 -24.83 6.70
C TYR A 398 14.04 -23.87 6.73
N LEU A 399 13.60 -23.39 5.56
CA LEU A 399 12.52 -22.40 5.45
C LEU A 399 11.16 -23.03 5.08
N CYS A 400 11.01 -24.35 5.12
CA CYS A 400 9.79 -25.04 4.71
C CYS A 400 8.68 -25.03 5.78
N GLY A 401 8.97 -24.54 6.99
CA GLY A 401 7.98 -24.25 8.05
C GLY A 401 8.01 -25.19 9.26
N ASP A 402 8.80 -26.27 9.22
CA ASP A 402 8.96 -27.25 10.30
C ASP A 402 10.36 -27.27 10.93
N GLU A 403 11.30 -26.47 10.41
CA GLU A 403 12.66 -26.33 10.93
C GLU A 403 12.92 -24.94 11.54
N LEU A 404 13.22 -23.92 10.73
CA LEU A 404 13.70 -22.62 11.24
C LEU A 404 12.68 -21.49 10.99
N ASP A 405 12.57 -20.58 11.97
CA ASP A 405 11.80 -19.32 11.79
C ASP A 405 12.62 -18.27 11.04
N SER A 406 13.95 -18.31 11.20
CA SER A 406 14.89 -17.32 10.70
C SER A 406 16.28 -17.93 10.51
N VAL A 407 17.13 -17.23 9.75
CA VAL A 407 18.55 -17.52 9.67
C VAL A 407 19.36 -16.23 9.81
N MET A 408 20.63 -16.37 10.18
CA MET A 408 21.60 -15.29 10.06
C MET A 408 21.74 -14.89 8.59
N ASN A 409 21.22 -13.72 8.22
CA ASN A 409 21.07 -13.31 6.82
C ASN A 409 22.39 -12.80 6.21
N TYR A 410 23.40 -13.66 6.13
CA TYR A 410 24.67 -13.40 5.48
C TYR A 410 24.55 -13.06 3.99
N PRO A 411 23.59 -13.63 3.21
CA PRO A 411 23.33 -13.16 1.85
C PRO A 411 22.97 -11.67 1.79
N PHE A 412 22.06 -11.19 2.65
CA PHE A 412 21.73 -9.77 2.74
C PHE A 412 22.95 -8.92 3.09
N ARG A 413 23.73 -9.34 4.09
CA ARG A 413 24.98 -8.66 4.47
C ARG A 413 25.91 -8.50 3.27
N GLN A 414 26.15 -9.57 2.53
CA GLN A 414 27.07 -9.56 1.39
C GLN A 414 26.56 -8.63 0.27
N ILE A 415 25.27 -8.70 -0.06
CA ILE A 415 24.65 -7.86 -1.09
C ILE A 415 24.83 -6.36 -0.78
N LEU A 416 24.63 -5.98 0.48
CA LEU A 416 24.77 -4.59 0.93
C LEU A 416 26.23 -4.11 0.91
N LEU A 417 27.16 -4.96 1.36
CA LEU A 417 28.59 -4.65 1.30
C LEU A 417 29.09 -4.52 -0.14
N ASP A 418 28.68 -5.44 -1.02
CA ASP A 418 29.06 -5.40 -2.44
C ASP A 418 28.60 -4.10 -3.10
N PHE A 419 27.39 -3.64 -2.78
CA PHE A 419 26.90 -2.36 -3.27
C PHE A 419 27.78 -1.20 -2.76
N VAL A 420 27.89 -1.03 -1.45
CA VAL A 420 28.55 0.14 -0.85
C VAL A 420 30.06 0.20 -1.12
N LEU A 421 30.71 -0.96 -1.28
CA LEU A 421 32.13 -1.07 -1.68
C LEU A 421 32.33 -1.04 -3.20
N GLY A 422 31.26 -1.01 -4.00
CA GLY A 422 31.32 -0.91 -5.46
C GLY A 422 31.71 -2.18 -6.19
N GLN A 423 31.51 -3.34 -5.57
CA GLN A 423 31.62 -4.65 -6.20
C GLN A 423 30.36 -5.03 -7.00
N ALA A 424 29.23 -4.38 -6.70
CA ALA A 424 27.98 -4.48 -7.45
C ALA A 424 27.36 -3.09 -7.67
N ASP A 425 26.74 -2.87 -8.83
CA ASP A 425 25.90 -1.70 -9.08
C ASP A 425 24.48 -1.91 -8.55
N ALA A 426 23.66 -0.86 -8.55
CA ALA A 426 22.30 -0.91 -8.03
C ALA A 426 21.42 -1.94 -8.77
N GLY A 427 21.65 -2.18 -10.06
CA GLY A 427 20.89 -3.15 -10.86
C GLY A 427 21.17 -4.59 -10.44
N LYS A 428 22.45 -4.95 -10.26
CA LYS A 428 22.85 -6.26 -9.73
C LYS A 428 22.38 -6.44 -8.29
N THR A 429 22.53 -5.42 -7.45
CA THR A 429 22.04 -5.41 -6.06
C THR A 429 20.53 -5.65 -5.99
N GLN A 430 19.75 -4.97 -6.83
CA GLN A 430 18.29 -5.16 -6.89
C GLN A 430 17.92 -6.60 -7.28
N ARG A 431 18.58 -7.18 -8.30
CA ARG A 431 18.31 -8.58 -8.70
C ARG A 431 18.64 -9.56 -7.58
N ALA A 432 19.73 -9.34 -6.84
CA ALA A 432 20.12 -10.20 -5.72
C ALA A 432 19.11 -10.14 -4.56
N LEU A 433 18.66 -8.94 -4.16
CA LEU A 433 17.61 -8.78 -3.15
C LEU A 433 16.28 -9.41 -3.60
N MET A 434 15.95 -9.23 -4.87
CA MET A 434 14.76 -9.79 -5.48
C MET A 434 14.79 -11.33 -5.53
N SER A 435 15.97 -11.93 -5.72
CA SER A 435 16.15 -13.38 -5.60
C SER A 435 15.79 -13.88 -4.19
N LEU A 436 16.25 -13.20 -3.13
CA LEU A 436 15.87 -13.56 -1.75
C LEU A 436 14.36 -13.41 -1.52
N TYR A 437 13.77 -12.33 -2.02
CA TYR A 437 12.33 -12.06 -1.89
C TYR A 437 11.45 -13.05 -2.68
N GLU A 438 11.94 -13.55 -3.82
CA GLU A 438 11.30 -14.63 -4.59
C GLU A 438 11.44 -15.99 -3.90
N ASN A 439 12.62 -16.28 -3.36
CA ASN A 439 12.97 -17.59 -2.82
C ASN A 439 12.40 -17.83 -1.42
N TYR A 440 12.25 -16.79 -0.58
CA TYR A 440 11.96 -16.96 0.84
C TYR A 440 10.46 -16.87 1.06
N PRO A 441 9.85 -17.80 1.82
CA PRO A 441 8.46 -17.64 2.25
C PRO A 441 8.27 -16.33 3.00
N ARG A 442 7.11 -15.72 2.82
CA ARG A 442 6.84 -14.35 3.29
C ARG A 442 7.05 -14.17 4.79
N GLU A 443 6.64 -15.17 5.57
CA GLU A 443 6.80 -15.20 7.03
C GLU A 443 8.28 -15.18 7.45
N GLN A 444 9.11 -16.01 6.82
CA GLN A 444 10.55 -16.10 7.06
C GLN A 444 11.28 -14.86 6.55
N PHE A 445 10.97 -14.34 5.36
CA PHE A 445 11.62 -13.15 4.78
C PHE A 445 11.53 -11.93 5.73
N TYR A 446 10.38 -11.73 6.38
CA TYR A 446 10.19 -10.64 7.35
C TYR A 446 10.72 -10.97 8.75
N ALA A 447 11.13 -12.21 9.00
CA ALA A 447 11.75 -12.66 10.26
C ALA A 447 13.26 -12.83 10.15
N MET A 448 13.89 -12.65 8.98
CA MET A 448 15.33 -12.83 8.79
C MET A 448 16.17 -11.97 9.74
N MET A 449 17.22 -12.54 10.35
CA MET A 449 18.16 -11.80 11.19
C MET A 449 19.14 -11.01 10.30
N ASN A 450 18.79 -9.75 10.02
CA ASN A 450 19.54 -8.86 9.12
C ASN A 450 20.75 -8.26 9.84
N LEU A 451 21.89 -8.92 9.76
CA LEU A 451 23.15 -8.50 10.37
C LEU A 451 24.08 -7.73 9.40
N LEU A 452 24.91 -6.85 9.96
CA LEU A 452 26.05 -6.21 9.25
C LEU A 452 27.40 -6.70 9.79
N GLY A 453 27.47 -6.95 11.10
CA GLY A 453 28.61 -7.57 11.79
C GLY A 453 28.16 -8.79 12.60
N SER A 454 29.13 -9.63 12.97
CA SER A 454 28.97 -10.73 13.91
C SER A 454 30.34 -11.11 14.48
N HIS A 455 30.34 -12.02 15.45
CA HIS A 455 31.55 -12.58 16.05
C HIS A 455 32.43 -13.45 15.12
N ASP A 456 32.00 -13.76 13.88
CA ASP A 456 32.76 -14.60 12.92
C ASP A 456 33.31 -13.83 11.72
N VAL A 457 32.85 -12.60 11.53
CA VAL A 457 33.29 -11.74 10.42
C VAL A 457 34.08 -10.55 10.95
N ALA A 458 34.91 -9.95 10.10
CA ALA A 458 35.57 -8.68 10.44
C ALA A 458 34.51 -7.60 10.78
N ARG A 459 34.88 -6.67 11.66
CA ARG A 459 34.01 -5.53 12.02
C ARG A 459 33.63 -4.76 10.77
N VAL A 460 32.33 -4.43 10.64
CA VAL A 460 31.80 -3.77 9.45
C VAL A 460 32.54 -2.46 9.16
N LEU A 461 32.87 -1.66 10.19
CA LEU A 461 33.59 -0.41 10.03
C LEU A 461 34.98 -0.59 9.39
N THR A 462 35.68 -1.68 9.74
CA THR A 462 36.98 -2.03 9.16
C THR A 462 36.89 -2.31 7.66
N LEU A 463 35.83 -3.01 7.24
CA LEU A 463 35.58 -3.29 5.83
C LEU A 463 35.20 -2.02 5.06
N LEU A 464 34.31 -1.19 5.61
CA LEU A 464 33.84 0.04 4.98
C LEU A 464 34.92 1.12 4.86
N GLY A 465 35.94 1.07 5.72
CA GLY A 465 37.15 1.89 5.63
C GLY A 465 38.20 1.38 4.65
N GLU A 466 37.91 0.28 3.93
CA GLU A 466 38.83 -0.36 2.98
C GLU A 466 40.19 -0.67 3.62
N ALA A 467 40.17 -1.26 4.82
CA ALA A 467 41.39 -1.77 5.43
C ALA A 467 42.05 -2.82 4.50
N PRO A 468 43.39 -2.94 4.51
CA PRO A 468 44.09 -3.93 3.69
C PRO A 468 43.52 -5.34 3.88
N PRO A 469 43.41 -6.17 2.82
CA PRO A 469 42.95 -7.56 2.96
C PRO A 469 43.75 -8.32 4.01
N ARG A 470 43.10 -9.17 4.81
CA ARG A 470 43.76 -9.86 5.94
C ARG A 470 44.99 -10.67 5.49
N GLU A 471 44.95 -11.23 4.29
CA GLU A 471 46.01 -12.03 3.68
C GLU A 471 47.29 -11.22 3.43
N SER A 472 47.17 -9.90 3.36
CA SER A 472 48.30 -8.98 3.17
C SER A 472 49.02 -8.60 4.47
N LEU A 473 48.48 -8.98 5.63
CA LEU A 473 48.99 -8.61 6.96
C LEU A 473 49.24 -9.84 7.83
N SER A 474 50.36 -9.85 8.54
CA SER A 474 50.58 -10.80 9.65
C SER A 474 49.57 -10.58 10.78
N ILE A 475 49.32 -11.61 11.60
CA ILE A 475 48.43 -11.52 12.77
C ILE A 475 48.84 -10.34 13.70
N THR A 476 50.14 -10.13 13.89
CA THR A 476 50.69 -9.01 14.68
C THR A 476 50.42 -7.64 14.06
N GLN A 477 50.38 -7.54 12.72
CA GLN A 477 50.01 -6.31 12.03
C GLN A 477 48.50 -6.08 12.11
N GLN A 478 47.70 -7.13 11.94
CA GLN A 478 46.24 -7.06 12.07
C GLN A 478 45.82 -6.58 13.46
N SER A 479 46.46 -7.08 14.54
CA SER A 479 46.14 -6.69 15.92
C SER A 479 46.37 -5.20 16.18
N LYS A 480 47.42 -4.63 15.59
CA LYS A 480 47.84 -3.22 15.75
C LYS A 480 47.18 -2.27 14.75
N HIS A 481 46.61 -2.78 13.67
CA HIS A 481 46.03 -1.95 12.62
C HIS A 481 44.91 -1.08 13.18
N ARG A 482 44.88 0.19 12.74
CA ARG A 482 43.80 1.14 12.97
C ARG A 482 43.51 1.89 11.69
N LEU A 483 42.24 2.20 11.42
CA LEU A 483 41.89 3.00 10.24
C LEU A 483 42.49 4.41 10.36
N THR A 484 42.97 4.96 9.23
CA THR A 484 43.35 6.39 9.20
C THR A 484 42.12 7.27 9.41
N VAL A 485 42.31 8.53 9.82
CA VAL A 485 41.20 9.49 10.02
C VAL A 485 40.30 9.59 8.77
N ARG A 486 40.90 9.61 7.57
CA ARG A 486 40.16 9.64 6.30
C ARG A 486 39.36 8.36 6.07
N GLN A 487 39.97 7.19 6.27
CA GLN A 487 39.29 5.91 6.12
C GLN A 487 38.16 5.73 7.14
N ARG A 488 38.39 6.15 8.39
CA ARG A 488 37.38 6.08 9.44
C ARG A 488 36.17 6.95 9.14
N ARG A 489 36.38 8.18 8.64
CA ARG A 489 35.27 9.05 8.21
C ARG A 489 34.48 8.44 7.07
N LEU A 490 35.16 7.93 6.03
CA LEU A 490 34.51 7.22 4.93
C LEU A 490 33.73 6.00 5.43
N ALA A 491 34.30 5.23 6.35
CA ALA A 491 33.66 4.07 6.95
C ALA A 491 32.39 4.46 7.72
N ALA A 492 32.44 5.55 8.49
CA ALA A 492 31.30 6.06 9.25
C ALA A 492 30.16 6.51 8.32
N ASP A 493 30.47 7.28 7.28
CA ASP A 493 29.46 7.75 6.32
C ASP A 493 28.82 6.58 5.54
N ARG A 494 29.62 5.59 5.14
CA ARG A 494 29.12 4.34 4.54
C ARG A 494 28.28 3.51 5.52
N LEU A 495 28.67 3.45 6.80
CA LEU A 495 27.92 2.72 7.82
C LEU A 495 26.56 3.37 8.05
N LYS A 496 26.48 4.70 8.11
CA LYS A 496 25.20 5.42 8.21
C LYS A 496 24.25 5.04 7.06
N LEU A 497 24.77 4.93 5.84
CA LEU A 497 24.01 4.50 4.66
C LEU A 497 23.48 3.06 4.82
N LEU A 498 24.32 2.13 5.30
CA LEU A 498 23.89 0.76 5.58
C LEU A 498 22.87 0.66 6.71
N VAL A 499 22.96 1.50 7.74
CA VAL A 499 22.00 1.55 8.85
C VAL A 499 20.65 2.06 8.39
N VAL A 500 20.59 3.04 7.48
CA VAL A 500 19.32 3.42 6.81
C VAL A 500 18.72 2.18 6.17
N TRP A 501 19.48 1.47 5.34
CA TRP A 501 18.99 0.29 4.65
C TRP A 501 18.54 -0.82 5.62
N GLN A 502 19.37 -1.15 6.62
CA GLN A 502 19.11 -2.18 7.61
C GLN A 502 17.80 -1.91 8.38
N MET A 503 17.56 -0.65 8.76
CA MET A 503 16.39 -0.28 9.57
C MET A 503 15.10 -0.09 8.76
N THR A 504 15.20 0.10 7.43
CA THR A 504 14.03 0.30 6.55
C THR A 504 13.72 -0.86 5.62
N PHE A 505 14.52 -1.92 5.60
CA PHE A 505 14.26 -3.16 4.83
C PHE A 505 13.41 -4.16 5.65
N PRO A 506 12.65 -5.07 5.00
CA PRO A 506 12.00 -6.19 5.69
C PRO A 506 13.00 -7.12 6.40
N GLY A 507 12.59 -7.75 7.50
CA GLY A 507 13.46 -8.55 8.37
C GLY A 507 13.80 -7.83 9.67
N VAL A 508 14.44 -8.54 10.60
CA VAL A 508 14.80 -8.11 11.95
C VAL A 508 16.22 -7.55 11.96
N PRO A 509 16.43 -6.23 12.12
CA PRO A 509 17.76 -5.66 12.20
C PRO A 509 18.53 -6.22 13.40
N CYS A 510 19.76 -6.69 13.17
CA CYS A 510 20.66 -7.14 14.23
C CYS A 510 21.91 -6.25 14.30
N VAL A 511 22.09 -5.58 15.44
CA VAL A 511 23.27 -4.77 15.75
C VAL A 511 24.26 -5.62 16.54
N TYR A 512 25.48 -5.78 16.06
CA TYR A 512 26.55 -6.46 16.80
C TYR A 512 27.25 -5.47 17.73
N TYR A 513 27.38 -5.80 19.02
CA TYR A 513 27.81 -4.85 20.03
C TYR A 513 29.07 -4.06 19.63
N GLY A 514 28.99 -2.74 19.64
CA GLY A 514 30.09 -1.86 19.29
C GLY A 514 30.13 -1.43 17.82
N ASP A 515 29.35 -2.03 16.92
CA ASP A 515 29.19 -1.51 15.56
C ASP A 515 28.57 -0.10 15.59
N GLU A 516 27.62 0.14 16.51
CA GLU A 516 27.03 1.46 16.75
C GLU A 516 27.98 2.44 17.46
N ALA A 517 28.99 1.91 18.17
CA ALA A 517 30.01 2.70 18.85
C ALA A 517 31.27 2.92 18.00
N GLY A 518 31.29 2.42 16.76
CA GLY A 518 32.41 2.59 15.83
C GLY A 518 33.64 1.72 16.15
N VAL A 519 33.43 0.51 16.67
CA VAL A 519 34.49 -0.47 16.93
C VAL A 519 35.02 -1.06 15.62
N GLU A 520 36.34 -1.18 15.54
CA GLU A 520 37.06 -1.74 14.41
C GLU A 520 37.86 -2.98 14.82
N GLY A 521 38.06 -3.89 13.86
CA GLY A 521 38.74 -5.16 14.08
C GLY A 521 38.72 -6.03 12.82
N TYR A 522 39.85 -6.67 12.54
CA TYR A 522 39.96 -7.80 11.62
C TYR A 522 39.13 -9.00 12.13
N PRO A 523 39.05 -10.13 11.40
CA PRO A 523 38.38 -11.33 11.91
C PRO A 523 38.94 -11.83 13.25
N ASP A 524 38.32 -12.88 13.78
CA ASP A 524 38.66 -13.52 15.06
C ASP A 524 40.17 -13.61 15.32
N PRO A 525 40.66 -13.15 16.49
CA PRO A 525 39.92 -12.62 17.65
C PRO A 525 39.62 -11.12 17.64
N PHE A 526 40.06 -10.38 16.62
CA PHE A 526 40.06 -8.91 16.67
C PHE A 526 38.66 -8.28 16.50
N ASN A 527 37.71 -9.04 15.96
CA ASN A 527 36.31 -8.66 15.86
C ASN A 527 35.57 -8.76 17.21
N ARG A 528 36.19 -9.36 18.23
CA ARG A 528 35.66 -9.50 19.59
C ARG A 528 36.34 -8.54 20.58
N ARG A 529 36.74 -7.34 20.13
CA ARG A 529 37.24 -6.28 21.01
C ARG A 529 36.17 -5.82 21.99
N THR A 530 36.60 -5.37 23.15
CA THR A 530 35.74 -4.83 24.19
C THR A 530 34.93 -3.62 23.73
N TYR A 531 33.74 -3.44 24.30
CA TYR A 531 32.92 -2.26 24.05
C TYR A 531 33.61 -1.00 24.63
N PRO A 532 33.71 0.11 23.88
CA PRO A 532 34.48 1.28 24.26
C PRO A 532 33.67 2.24 25.16
N TRP A 533 33.20 1.79 26.31
CA TRP A 533 32.35 2.61 27.20
C TRP A 533 32.97 3.97 27.55
N GLY A 534 32.24 5.05 27.30
CA GLY A 534 32.68 6.43 27.49
C GLY A 534 33.61 6.98 26.39
N GLN A 535 33.92 6.18 25.37
CA GLN A 535 34.71 6.53 24.19
C GLN A 535 34.00 6.12 22.89
N GLU A 536 32.67 6.00 22.93
CA GLU A 536 31.85 5.65 21.79
C GLU A 536 31.93 6.75 20.71
N ASP A 537 31.80 6.34 19.45
CA ASP A 537 31.56 7.27 18.36
C ASP A 537 30.14 7.86 18.49
N ALA A 538 30.04 9.04 19.11
CA ALA A 538 28.76 9.67 19.42
C ALA A 538 27.89 9.93 18.18
N GLU A 539 28.50 10.18 17.01
CA GLU A 539 27.76 10.43 15.78
C GLU A 539 27.09 9.13 15.27
N LEU A 540 27.84 8.02 15.26
CA LEU A 540 27.28 6.73 14.88
C LEU A 540 26.23 6.25 15.89
N LEU A 541 26.46 6.43 17.19
CA LEU A 541 25.53 6.02 18.22
C LEU A 541 24.18 6.76 18.09
N GLU A 542 24.20 8.09 17.97
CA GLU A 542 22.99 8.88 17.81
C GLU A 542 22.28 8.58 16.47
N TRP A 543 23.05 8.26 15.42
CA TRP A 543 22.46 7.79 14.17
C TRP A 543 21.68 6.48 14.33
N HIS A 544 22.25 5.49 15.03
CA HIS A 544 21.55 4.23 15.29
C HIS A 544 20.29 4.46 16.14
N LYS A 545 20.39 5.22 17.23
CA LYS A 545 19.23 5.59 18.06
C LYS A 545 18.11 6.20 17.23
N ARG A 546 18.45 7.16 16.36
CA ARG A 546 17.49 7.84 15.50
C ARG A 546 16.78 6.89 14.54
N LEU A 547 17.53 6.01 13.87
CA LEU A 547 16.98 5.12 12.85
C LEU A 547 16.16 3.97 13.48
N ILE A 548 16.58 3.47 14.65
CA ILE A 548 15.80 2.50 15.43
C ILE A 548 14.48 3.13 15.90
N ALA A 549 14.53 4.36 16.43
CA ALA A 549 13.32 5.09 16.83
C ALA A 549 12.35 5.32 15.66
N LEU A 550 12.87 5.61 14.45
CA LEU A 550 12.05 5.72 13.24
C LEU A 550 11.37 4.40 12.88
N ARG A 551 12.10 3.27 12.94
CA ARG A 551 11.53 1.93 12.66
C ARG A 551 10.40 1.58 13.64
N HIS A 552 10.57 1.88 14.93
CA HIS A 552 9.53 1.65 15.93
C HIS A 552 8.30 2.54 15.73
N ARG A 553 8.51 3.79 15.34
CA ARG A 553 7.43 4.75 15.12
C ARG A 553 6.52 4.40 13.94
N TYR A 554 7.07 3.79 12.89
CA TYR A 554 6.36 3.58 11.63
C TYR A 554 6.23 2.07 11.29
N PRO A 555 5.05 1.45 11.51
CA PRO A 555 4.82 0.03 11.23
C PRO A 555 5.16 -0.40 9.79
N VAL A 556 5.00 0.51 8.83
CA VAL A 556 5.37 0.29 7.42
C VAL A 556 6.83 -0.13 7.22
N LEU A 557 7.74 0.29 8.11
CA LEU A 557 9.16 -0.12 8.05
C LEU A 557 9.39 -1.55 8.55
N LYS A 558 8.42 -2.14 9.26
CA LYS A 558 8.51 -3.50 9.80
C LYS A 558 7.79 -4.48 8.88
N THR A 559 6.47 -4.32 8.72
CA THR A 559 5.60 -5.26 7.98
C THR A 559 4.97 -4.70 6.72
N GLY A 560 5.30 -3.46 6.31
CA GLY A 560 4.83 -2.90 5.05
C GLY A 560 5.41 -3.61 3.82
N GLU A 561 4.65 -3.66 2.74
CA GLU A 561 5.06 -4.21 1.45
C GLU A 561 6.37 -3.56 0.98
N TRP A 562 7.25 -4.35 0.36
CA TRP A 562 8.49 -3.86 -0.23
C TRP A 562 8.38 -3.86 -1.75
N LEU A 563 8.52 -2.67 -2.35
CA LEU A 563 8.37 -2.43 -3.77
C LEU A 563 9.63 -1.74 -4.30
N PRO A 564 10.46 -2.39 -5.12
CA PRO A 564 11.62 -1.73 -5.73
C PRO A 564 11.16 -0.71 -6.77
N VAL A 565 11.77 0.49 -6.77
CA VAL A 565 11.37 1.58 -7.68
C VAL A 565 12.51 2.17 -8.49
N TYR A 566 13.76 2.03 -8.02
CA TYR A 566 14.91 2.58 -8.72
C TYR A 566 16.17 1.77 -8.46
N ALA A 567 16.90 1.46 -9.52
CA ALA A 567 18.14 0.68 -9.45
C ALA A 567 19.03 1.00 -10.65
N GLN A 568 19.76 2.11 -10.60
CA GLN A 568 20.66 2.54 -11.69
C GLN A 568 21.99 3.03 -11.13
N GLY A 569 23.10 2.46 -11.61
CA GLY A 569 24.46 2.87 -11.24
C GLY A 569 24.69 2.85 -9.72
N ASP A 570 24.90 4.01 -9.13
CA ASP A 570 25.20 4.21 -7.71
C ASP A 570 23.97 4.49 -6.83
N VAL A 571 22.77 4.47 -7.41
CA VAL A 571 21.54 4.79 -6.67
C VAL A 571 20.57 3.62 -6.65
N HIS A 572 20.20 3.22 -5.44
CA HIS A 572 19.18 2.21 -5.17
C HIS A 572 17.99 2.85 -4.42
N GLY A 573 16.77 2.42 -4.75
CA GLY A 573 15.55 2.97 -4.22
C GLY A 573 14.39 2.00 -4.17
N TYR A 574 13.62 2.05 -3.08
CA TYR A 574 12.44 1.21 -2.87
C TYR A 574 11.39 1.93 -2.03
N VAL A 575 10.14 1.51 -2.17
CA VAL A 575 9.00 1.93 -1.37
C VAL A 575 8.68 0.87 -0.33
N ARG A 576 8.37 1.33 0.89
CA ARG A 576 7.67 0.56 1.91
C ARG A 576 6.24 1.09 2.01
N ARG A 577 5.24 0.21 1.92
CA ARG A 577 3.83 0.64 1.84
C ARG A 577 2.88 -0.21 2.67
N ILE A 578 2.00 0.45 3.39
CA ILE A 578 0.77 -0.11 3.97
C ILE A 578 -0.38 0.70 3.40
N THR A 579 -1.33 0.00 2.79
CA THR A 579 -2.58 0.57 2.28
C THR A 579 -3.76 -0.23 2.80
N ASN A 580 -4.93 0.41 2.86
CA ASN A 580 -6.18 -0.22 3.27
C ASN A 580 -6.14 -0.74 4.71
N GLY A 581 -5.37 -0.06 5.56
CA GLY A 581 -5.28 -0.32 6.97
C GLY A 581 -4.72 -1.71 7.32
N LYS A 582 -4.06 -2.41 6.40
CA LYS A 582 -3.55 -3.77 6.62
C LYS A 582 -2.14 -3.96 6.06
N ASP A 583 -1.28 -4.62 6.83
CA ASP A 583 0.06 -4.99 6.39
C ASP A 583 0.08 -6.26 5.52
N VAL A 584 1.27 -6.72 5.13
CA VAL A 584 1.42 -7.91 4.25
C VAL A 584 0.94 -9.22 4.87
N PHE A 585 0.66 -9.24 6.18
CA PHE A 585 0.12 -10.38 6.91
C PHE A 585 -1.38 -10.22 7.21
N GLY A 586 -2.01 -9.14 6.71
CA GLY A 586 -3.42 -8.83 6.92
C GLY A 586 -3.73 -8.21 8.29
N GLN A 587 -2.73 -7.85 9.08
CA GLN A 587 -2.90 -7.25 10.41
C GLN A 587 -3.23 -5.77 10.30
N LEU A 588 -4.11 -5.28 11.17
CA LEU A 588 -4.54 -3.88 11.15
C LEU A 588 -3.37 -2.95 11.50
N GLN A 589 -3.00 -2.07 10.57
CA GLN A 589 -1.92 -1.10 10.73
C GLN A 589 -2.27 0.24 10.07
N PRO A 590 -1.71 1.37 10.53
CA PRO A 590 -1.91 2.66 9.88
C PRO A 590 -1.36 2.66 8.45
N ASP A 591 -2.11 3.27 7.53
CA ASP A 591 -1.62 3.54 6.17
C ASP A 591 -0.44 4.49 6.21
N ASN A 592 0.69 4.05 5.68
CA ASN A 592 1.87 4.87 5.47
C ASN A 592 2.56 4.41 4.18
N THR A 593 3.11 5.38 3.45
CA THR A 593 4.00 5.13 2.31
C THR A 593 5.32 5.81 2.59
N VAL A 594 6.42 5.08 2.50
CA VAL A 594 7.78 5.59 2.66
C VAL A 594 8.60 5.24 1.43
N LEU A 595 9.24 6.22 0.82
CA LEU A 595 10.24 6.02 -0.24
C LEU A 595 11.63 6.15 0.36
N VAL A 596 12.46 5.13 0.19
CA VAL A 596 13.86 5.11 0.62
C VAL A 596 14.74 5.22 -0.62
N LEU A 597 15.73 6.12 -0.58
CA LEU A 597 16.72 6.31 -1.64
C LEU A 597 18.12 6.34 -1.04
N LEU A 598 19.07 5.69 -1.70
CA LEU A 598 20.43 5.51 -1.23
C LEU A 598 21.40 5.83 -2.37
N ASN A 599 22.31 6.79 -2.16
CA ASN A 599 23.39 7.09 -3.09
C ASN A 599 24.73 6.62 -2.50
N ARG A 600 25.35 5.60 -3.12
CA ARG A 600 26.67 5.11 -2.67
C ARG A 600 27.86 5.91 -3.23
N SER A 601 27.63 6.85 -4.14
CA SER A 601 28.72 7.62 -4.75
C SER A 601 29.44 8.44 -3.68
N GLN A 602 30.77 8.47 -3.71
CA GLN A 602 31.59 9.24 -2.76
C GLN A 602 31.72 10.72 -3.15
N ASP A 603 31.54 11.03 -4.44
CA ASP A 603 31.85 12.35 -4.98
C ASP A 603 30.68 12.95 -5.78
N SER A 604 29.74 12.13 -6.26
CA SER A 604 28.67 12.59 -7.15
C SER A 604 27.38 12.86 -6.41
N ARG A 605 26.87 14.08 -6.59
CA ARG A 605 25.46 14.42 -6.34
C ARG A 605 24.63 13.92 -7.52
N VAL A 606 23.51 13.27 -7.24
CA VAL A 606 22.66 12.67 -8.27
C VAL A 606 21.25 13.24 -8.17
N GLN A 607 20.71 13.69 -9.30
CA GLN A 607 19.29 14.00 -9.43
C GLN A 607 18.56 12.75 -9.92
N VAL A 608 17.65 12.23 -9.12
CA VAL A 608 16.84 11.06 -9.44
C VAL A 608 15.46 11.54 -9.85
N SER A 609 14.98 11.08 -11.01
CA SER A 609 13.58 11.24 -11.42
C SER A 609 12.90 9.88 -11.39
N LEU A 610 11.85 9.77 -10.61
CA LEU A 610 11.12 8.52 -10.35
C LEU A 610 9.72 8.64 -10.95
N ASP A 611 9.25 7.59 -11.62
CA ASP A 611 7.81 7.41 -11.83
C ASP A 611 7.25 6.76 -10.56
N VAL A 612 6.43 7.51 -9.83
CA VAL A 612 5.84 7.08 -8.57
C VAL A 612 4.33 6.89 -8.67
N ARG A 613 3.78 6.84 -9.90
CA ARG A 613 2.36 6.64 -10.14
C ARG A 613 1.87 5.35 -9.51
N GLY A 614 0.75 5.45 -8.81
CA GLY A 614 0.18 4.35 -8.04
C GLY A 614 0.97 3.95 -6.79
N LEU A 615 2.13 4.56 -6.51
CA LEU A 615 3.01 4.24 -5.38
C LEU A 615 2.99 5.35 -4.31
N CYS A 616 3.33 6.58 -4.72
CA CYS A 616 3.40 7.76 -3.87
C CYS A 616 2.54 8.89 -4.45
N ARG A 617 2.02 9.77 -3.59
CA ARG A 617 1.19 10.91 -4.00
C ARG A 617 1.38 12.11 -3.07
N GLY A 618 1.07 13.30 -3.57
CA GLY A 618 1.07 14.52 -2.77
C GLY A 618 2.46 14.92 -2.27
N THR A 619 2.59 15.18 -0.96
CA THR A 619 3.85 15.66 -0.37
C THR A 619 4.61 14.51 0.29
N MET A 620 5.89 14.41 -0.04
CA MET A 620 6.85 13.48 0.54
C MET A 620 7.81 14.27 1.43
N GLN A 621 7.77 14.01 2.74
CA GLN A 621 8.64 14.67 3.72
C GLN A 621 9.83 13.77 4.07
N ASP A 622 11.05 14.29 3.94
CA ASP A 622 12.26 13.64 4.41
C ASP A 622 12.30 13.65 5.94
N VAL A 623 12.10 12.50 6.58
CA VAL A 623 12.07 12.40 8.04
C VAL A 623 13.46 12.57 8.68
N LEU A 624 14.52 12.63 7.87
CA LEU A 624 15.89 12.83 8.32
C LEU A 624 16.29 14.32 8.43
N ASN A 625 15.65 15.22 7.69
CA ASN A 625 15.98 16.66 7.74
C ASN A 625 14.76 17.60 7.68
N GLY A 626 13.55 17.08 7.48
CA GLY A 626 12.29 17.83 7.43
C GLY A 626 11.98 18.48 6.09
N THR A 627 12.85 18.33 5.08
CA THR A 627 12.60 18.87 3.73
C THR A 627 11.39 18.19 3.08
N GLU A 628 10.62 18.94 2.29
CA GLU A 628 9.45 18.43 1.58
C GLU A 628 9.71 18.46 0.07
N THR A 629 9.31 17.37 -0.60
CA THR A 629 9.27 17.28 -2.05
C THR A 629 7.85 16.89 -2.47
N VAL A 630 7.31 17.52 -3.50
CA VAL A 630 5.95 17.25 -3.99
C VAL A 630 6.03 16.36 -5.22
N VAL A 631 5.12 15.38 -5.31
CA VAL A 631 4.90 14.58 -6.51
C VAL A 631 4.21 15.45 -7.55
N HIS A 632 4.82 15.60 -8.72
CA HIS A 632 4.29 16.38 -9.83
C HIS A 632 4.15 15.51 -11.06
N SER A 633 2.94 15.44 -11.64
CA SER A 633 2.64 14.63 -12.83
C SER A 633 3.11 13.18 -12.69
N GLY A 634 2.80 12.57 -11.54
CA GLY A 634 3.15 11.18 -11.26
C GLY A 634 4.64 10.93 -11.06
N SER A 635 5.46 11.99 -11.09
CA SER A 635 6.91 11.91 -10.97
C SER A 635 7.40 12.62 -9.72
N LEU A 636 8.46 12.07 -9.13
CA LEU A 636 9.15 12.68 -8.01
C LEU A 636 10.62 12.92 -8.41
N SER A 637 11.06 14.17 -8.33
CA SER A 637 12.46 14.53 -8.54
C SER A 637 13.14 14.76 -7.19
N VAL A 638 14.16 13.96 -6.90
CA VAL A 638 14.88 14.00 -5.62
C VAL A 638 16.37 14.14 -5.87
N GLU A 639 16.99 15.07 -5.17
CA GLU A 639 18.44 15.24 -5.17
C GLU A 639 19.06 14.41 -4.03
N LEU A 640 20.14 13.68 -4.31
CA LEU A 640 20.91 12.93 -3.33
C LEU A 640 22.37 13.40 -3.34
N ALA A 641 22.88 13.83 -2.20
CA ALA A 641 24.28 14.10 -1.97
C ALA A 641 25.12 12.81 -1.96
N PRO A 642 26.46 12.90 -2.08
CA PRO A 642 27.33 11.73 -1.93
C PRO A 642 27.15 11.04 -0.58
N LEU A 643 27.11 9.71 -0.57
CA LEU A 643 26.88 8.86 0.61
C LEU A 643 25.61 9.23 1.41
N GLU A 644 24.59 9.79 0.76
CA GLU A 644 23.32 10.16 1.39
C GLU A 644 22.26 9.05 1.25
N GLY A 645 21.56 8.79 2.37
CA GLY A 645 20.29 8.08 2.37
C GLY A 645 19.14 9.03 2.72
N LYS A 646 18.04 8.96 1.97
CA LYS A 646 16.80 9.70 2.25
C LYS A 646 15.66 8.76 2.59
N ILE A 647 14.83 9.15 3.56
CA ILE A 647 13.62 8.44 3.96
C ILE A 647 12.45 9.42 3.83
N LEU A 648 11.73 9.32 2.72
CA LEU A 648 10.65 10.23 2.35
C LEU A 648 9.29 9.63 2.73
N LEU A 649 8.67 10.14 3.79
CA LEU A 649 7.34 9.74 4.26
C LEU A 649 6.26 10.55 3.53
N GLN A 650 5.24 9.87 2.99
CA GLN A 650 4.09 10.53 2.42
C GLN A 650 3.23 11.18 3.52
N VAL A 651 3.00 12.48 3.42
CA VAL A 651 2.18 13.27 4.34
C VAL A 651 0.88 13.67 3.64
N GLU A 652 -0.25 13.27 4.22
CA GLU A 652 -1.58 13.69 3.74
C GLU A 652 -1.88 15.10 4.25
N LYS A 653 -1.88 16.10 3.36
CA LYS A 653 -2.07 17.52 3.73
C LYS A 653 -3.52 17.91 4.01
N THR A 654 -4.52 17.20 3.46
CA THR A 654 -5.94 17.40 3.78
C THR A 654 -6.77 16.19 3.35
N ALA A 655 -7.53 15.62 4.27
CA ALA A 655 -8.57 14.64 3.97
C ALA A 655 -9.92 15.23 4.42
N TYR A 656 -10.93 15.21 3.54
CA TYR A 656 -12.32 15.36 3.98
C TYR A 656 -12.56 14.41 5.17
N PRO A 657 -13.35 14.79 6.19
CA PRO A 657 -13.62 13.88 7.29
C PRO A 657 -14.36 12.63 6.79
N ARG A 658 -14.31 11.55 7.57
CA ARG A 658 -15.16 10.37 7.35
C ARG A 658 -16.62 10.77 7.59
N GLN A 659 -17.48 10.59 6.59
CA GLN A 659 -18.90 10.98 6.63
C GLN A 659 -19.74 10.09 5.70
N GLY A 660 -21.03 9.98 6.03
CA GLY A 660 -22.07 9.35 5.20
C GLY A 660 -23.03 10.40 4.63
N GLY A 661 -23.62 10.09 3.47
CA GLY A 661 -24.60 10.93 2.81
C GLY A 661 -25.60 10.18 1.95
N ILE A 662 -26.58 10.94 1.45
CA ILE A 662 -27.63 10.44 0.55
C ILE A 662 -27.66 11.27 -0.73
N LEU A 663 -27.74 10.58 -1.87
CA LEU A 663 -28.05 11.17 -3.17
C LEU A 663 -29.56 11.18 -3.37
N LEU A 664 -30.14 12.38 -3.46
CA LEU A 664 -31.56 12.59 -3.74
C LEU A 664 -31.76 13.97 -4.37
N HIS A 665 -32.14 14.04 -5.65
CA HIS A 665 -32.44 15.33 -6.25
C HIS A 665 -33.76 15.91 -5.69
N PRO A 666 -33.90 17.23 -5.48
CA PRO A 666 -35.10 17.82 -4.88
C PRO A 666 -36.40 17.53 -5.63
N THR A 667 -36.36 17.28 -6.94
CA THR A 667 -37.57 16.91 -7.72
C THR A 667 -38.19 15.59 -7.26
N SER A 668 -37.36 14.69 -6.71
CA SER A 668 -37.77 13.39 -6.19
C SER A 668 -38.37 13.46 -4.79
N LEU A 669 -38.40 14.63 -4.15
CA LEU A 669 -39.08 14.77 -2.86
C LEU A 669 -40.61 14.61 -3.01
N PRO A 670 -41.29 14.08 -1.98
CA PRO A 670 -42.74 14.04 -1.97
C PRO A 670 -43.31 15.46 -2.01
N SER A 671 -44.41 15.63 -2.75
CA SER A 671 -45.12 16.91 -2.86
C SER A 671 -46.50 16.67 -3.46
N LYS A 672 -47.49 17.41 -2.95
CA LYS A 672 -48.84 17.41 -3.51
C LYS A 672 -48.96 18.23 -4.81
N TYR A 673 -47.92 18.97 -5.18
CA TYR A 673 -47.88 19.83 -6.37
C TYR A 673 -47.21 19.17 -7.59
N GLY A 674 -47.05 17.83 -7.56
CA GLY A 674 -46.61 17.01 -8.69
C GLY A 674 -45.10 16.90 -8.90
N ILE A 675 -44.30 17.76 -8.28
CA ILE A 675 -42.83 17.69 -8.24
C ILE A 675 -42.34 18.10 -6.86
N GLY A 676 -41.25 17.51 -6.37
CA GLY A 676 -40.61 17.97 -5.15
C GLY A 676 -40.13 19.42 -5.28
N ASP A 677 -40.24 20.18 -4.18
CA ASP A 677 -39.98 21.62 -4.13
C ASP A 677 -39.23 22.02 -2.86
N LEU A 678 -38.77 23.27 -2.78
CA LEU A 678 -38.00 23.84 -1.66
C LEU A 678 -38.86 24.19 -0.42
N GLY A 679 -39.97 23.46 -0.26
CA GLY A 679 -40.97 23.59 0.78
C GLY A 679 -40.76 22.64 1.94
N LYS A 680 -41.84 22.37 2.68
CA LYS A 680 -41.82 21.62 3.94
C LYS A 680 -41.06 20.30 3.83
N GLU A 681 -41.31 19.53 2.78
CA GLU A 681 -40.76 18.19 2.60
C GLU A 681 -39.22 18.19 2.44
N ALA A 682 -38.63 19.26 1.89
CA ALA A 682 -37.17 19.41 1.85
C ALA A 682 -36.56 19.62 3.25
N TYR A 683 -37.22 20.37 4.13
CA TYR A 683 -36.78 20.57 5.52
C TYR A 683 -36.95 19.28 6.33
N GLU A 684 -38.05 18.54 6.11
CA GLU A 684 -38.24 17.23 6.74
C GLU A 684 -37.20 16.20 6.26
N PHE A 685 -36.78 16.27 5.01
CA PHE A 685 -35.68 15.43 4.53
C PHE A 685 -34.35 15.77 5.22
N ILE A 686 -34.04 17.05 5.43
CA ILE A 686 -32.87 17.46 6.25
C ILE A 686 -33.00 16.92 7.68
N ASN A 687 -34.19 16.99 8.28
CA ASN A 687 -34.43 16.43 9.61
C ASN A 687 -34.22 14.91 9.63
N PHE A 688 -34.63 14.20 8.57
CA PHE A 688 -34.38 12.77 8.39
C PHE A 688 -32.88 12.47 8.30
N LEU A 689 -32.14 13.22 7.49
CA LEU A 689 -30.67 13.11 7.38
C LEU A 689 -29.99 13.33 8.73
N TYR A 690 -30.35 14.40 9.44
CA TYR A 690 -29.84 14.70 10.77
C TYR A 690 -30.09 13.55 11.76
N LYS A 691 -31.31 13.02 11.81
CA LYS A 691 -31.68 11.87 12.66
C LYS A 691 -30.90 10.61 12.26
N GLY A 692 -30.67 10.40 10.96
CA GLY A 692 -29.85 9.33 10.41
C GLY A 692 -28.34 9.54 10.51
N ARG A 693 -27.90 10.62 11.17
CA ARG A 693 -26.50 11.06 11.28
C ARG A 693 -25.78 11.22 9.93
N GLN A 694 -26.55 11.43 8.88
CA GLN A 694 -26.05 11.72 7.54
C GLN A 694 -25.57 13.17 7.50
N LYS A 695 -24.36 13.38 6.97
CA LYS A 695 -23.70 14.69 6.94
C LYS A 695 -23.68 15.33 5.57
N LEU A 696 -24.00 14.56 4.52
CA LEU A 696 -24.00 15.03 3.14
C LEU A 696 -25.36 14.77 2.48
N TRP A 697 -25.88 15.77 1.78
CA TRP A 697 -26.99 15.64 0.85
C TRP A 697 -26.51 15.99 -0.55
N GLN A 698 -26.38 14.97 -1.41
CA GLN A 698 -26.01 15.18 -2.80
C GLN A 698 -27.23 15.37 -3.68
N ILE A 699 -27.10 16.34 -4.59
CA ILE A 699 -28.11 16.73 -5.57
C ILE A 699 -27.47 16.77 -6.96
N LEU A 700 -28.31 16.56 -7.97
CA LEU A 700 -27.99 16.85 -9.38
C LEU A 700 -28.05 18.37 -9.65
N PRO A 701 -27.60 18.85 -10.83
CA PRO A 701 -27.63 20.28 -11.15
C PRO A 701 -29.01 20.91 -10.94
N LEU A 702 -29.03 22.11 -10.34
CA LEU A 702 -30.27 22.81 -9.94
C LEU A 702 -30.82 23.73 -11.03
N ASN A 703 -30.21 23.72 -12.20
CA ASN A 703 -30.45 24.71 -13.23
C ASN A 703 -31.75 24.42 -14.02
N PRO A 704 -32.36 25.44 -14.67
CA PRO A 704 -33.53 25.25 -15.53
C PRO A 704 -33.24 24.28 -16.66
N VAL A 705 -34.07 23.26 -16.81
CA VAL A 705 -33.88 22.19 -17.79
C VAL A 705 -34.46 22.56 -19.16
N GLY A 706 -33.77 22.16 -20.23
CA GLY A 706 -34.22 22.31 -21.61
C GLY A 706 -34.99 21.09 -22.13
N PHE A 707 -34.72 20.72 -23.39
CA PHE A 707 -35.30 19.53 -24.03
C PHE A 707 -34.92 18.25 -23.25
N GLY A 708 -35.84 17.28 -23.16
CA GLY A 708 -35.60 16.02 -22.46
C GLY A 708 -35.61 16.07 -20.92
N GLN A 709 -35.83 17.25 -20.31
CA GLN A 709 -35.90 17.46 -18.85
C GLN A 709 -34.61 17.11 -18.09
N SER A 710 -33.47 17.04 -18.78
CA SER A 710 -32.19 16.68 -18.18
C SER A 710 -31.58 17.85 -17.40
N PRO A 711 -31.21 17.65 -16.11
CA PRO A 711 -30.42 18.61 -15.35
C PRO A 711 -29.06 18.96 -15.98
N TYR A 712 -28.53 18.08 -16.84
CA TYR A 712 -27.24 18.24 -17.51
C TYR A 712 -27.35 19.02 -18.85
N GLN A 713 -28.57 19.38 -19.26
CA GLN A 713 -28.83 20.24 -20.43
C GLN A 713 -29.60 21.49 -20.01
N ALA A 714 -28.90 22.34 -19.25
CA ALA A 714 -29.48 23.54 -18.66
C ALA A 714 -29.54 24.72 -19.63
N LEU A 715 -30.59 25.54 -19.50
CA LEU A 715 -30.77 26.80 -20.25
C LEU A 715 -29.87 27.94 -19.73
N SER A 716 -29.28 27.76 -18.53
CA SER A 716 -28.22 28.61 -17.98
C SER A 716 -27.42 27.84 -16.95
N ALA A 717 -26.12 28.09 -16.88
CA ALA A 717 -25.21 27.57 -15.86
C ALA A 717 -25.36 28.23 -14.48
N PHE A 718 -26.04 29.38 -14.41
CA PHE A 718 -26.16 30.21 -13.20
C PHE A 718 -27.57 30.20 -12.61
N ALA A 719 -28.60 30.20 -13.47
CA ALA A 719 -30.00 30.25 -13.03
C ALA A 719 -30.41 29.00 -12.25
N GLY A 720 -31.40 29.13 -11.38
CA GLY A 720 -32.07 28.04 -10.67
C GLY A 720 -33.40 27.63 -11.30
N ASN A 721 -33.76 26.36 -11.19
CA ASN A 721 -34.95 25.77 -11.80
C ASN A 721 -36.25 26.26 -11.12
N PRO A 722 -37.12 27.02 -11.81
CA PRO A 722 -38.37 27.52 -11.22
C PRO A 722 -39.32 26.40 -10.76
N LEU A 723 -39.20 25.18 -11.33
CA LEU A 723 -40.02 24.04 -10.89
C LEU A 723 -39.72 23.59 -9.46
N LEU A 724 -38.61 24.03 -8.86
CA LEU A 724 -38.31 23.76 -7.45
C LEU A 724 -38.91 24.81 -6.50
N ILE A 725 -39.44 25.93 -6.98
CA ILE A 725 -40.05 26.96 -6.10
C ILE A 725 -41.26 26.40 -5.37
N SER A 726 -41.28 26.52 -4.05
CA SER A 726 -42.38 26.05 -3.21
C SER A 726 -43.59 26.97 -3.29
N LEU A 727 -44.71 26.44 -3.81
CA LEU A 727 -46.00 27.15 -3.82
C LEU A 727 -46.52 27.37 -2.40
N GLY A 728 -46.24 26.45 -1.47
CA GLY A 728 -46.64 26.58 -0.07
C GLY A 728 -45.99 27.78 0.63
N LYS A 729 -44.72 28.06 0.33
CA LYS A 729 -44.03 29.26 0.83
C LYS A 729 -44.59 30.54 0.21
N LEU A 730 -44.91 30.55 -1.08
CA LEU A 730 -45.57 31.69 -1.73
C LEU A 730 -46.95 32.01 -1.12
N VAL A 731 -47.69 30.98 -0.69
CA VAL A 731 -48.92 31.18 0.10
C VAL A 731 -48.62 31.79 1.47
N GLY A 732 -47.60 31.29 2.17
CA GLY A 732 -47.16 31.84 3.46
C GLY A 732 -46.67 33.29 3.38
N GLU A 733 -46.08 33.70 2.26
CA GLU A 733 -45.63 35.08 1.98
C GLU A 733 -46.76 36.01 1.51
N GLY A 734 -47.96 35.47 1.31
CA GLY A 734 -49.14 36.19 0.82
C GLY A 734 -49.05 36.59 -0.65
N LEU A 735 -48.18 35.95 -1.43
CA LEU A 735 -48.11 36.13 -2.90
C LEU A 735 -49.12 35.24 -3.63
N LEU A 736 -49.59 34.16 -3.00
CA LEU A 736 -50.67 33.31 -3.47
C LEU A 736 -51.69 33.07 -2.36
N GLY A 737 -52.95 32.87 -2.74
CA GLY A 737 -54.00 32.35 -1.87
C GLY A 737 -54.10 30.82 -1.92
N ALA A 738 -54.82 30.23 -0.97
CA ALA A 738 -55.09 28.79 -0.95
C ALA A 738 -55.87 28.30 -2.18
N ALA A 739 -56.67 29.19 -2.80
CA ALA A 739 -57.42 28.89 -4.02
C ALA A 739 -56.51 28.81 -5.26
N ASP A 740 -55.46 29.63 -5.33
CA ASP A 740 -54.57 29.72 -6.50
C ASP A 740 -53.72 28.47 -6.66
N VAL A 741 -53.40 27.79 -5.55
CA VAL A 741 -52.58 26.56 -5.53
C VAL A 741 -53.43 25.29 -5.53
N LYS A 742 -54.72 25.38 -5.84
CA LYS A 742 -55.60 24.21 -5.94
C LYS A 742 -55.24 23.42 -7.20
N VAL A 743 -54.70 22.22 -7.01
CA VAL A 743 -54.34 21.34 -8.12
C VAL A 743 -55.58 20.96 -8.95
N PRO A 744 -55.49 20.96 -10.29
CA PRO A 744 -56.64 20.65 -11.16
C PRO A 744 -57.08 19.19 -11.05
N ARG A 745 -56.13 18.29 -10.79
CA ARG A 745 -56.32 16.89 -10.45
C ARG A 745 -55.19 16.43 -9.52
N PRO A 746 -55.35 15.31 -8.79
CA PRO A 746 -54.22 14.67 -8.14
C PRO A 746 -53.13 14.32 -9.17
N PHE A 747 -51.90 14.71 -8.87
CA PHE A 747 -50.72 14.26 -9.61
C PHE A 747 -50.29 12.88 -9.12
N GLN A 748 -49.50 12.17 -9.94
CA GLN A 748 -48.85 10.93 -9.52
C GLN A 748 -47.95 11.16 -8.30
N THR A 749 -47.82 10.15 -7.45
CA THR A 749 -47.09 10.25 -6.17
C THR A 749 -45.64 9.79 -6.27
N ASP A 750 -45.31 8.98 -7.27
CA ASP A 750 -44.03 8.30 -7.49
C ASP A 750 -43.34 8.71 -8.80
N GLN A 751 -44.02 9.47 -9.67
CA GLN A 751 -43.42 10.04 -10.87
C GLN A 751 -43.77 11.52 -11.07
N VAL A 752 -42.87 12.27 -11.71
CA VAL A 752 -43.08 13.67 -12.11
C VAL A 752 -43.80 13.73 -13.45
N GLU A 753 -44.95 14.42 -13.49
CA GLU A 753 -45.68 14.68 -14.73
C GLU A 753 -45.26 16.04 -15.32
N PHE A 754 -44.00 16.15 -15.80
CA PHE A 754 -43.33 17.43 -16.12
C PHE A 754 -44.19 18.45 -16.87
N ALA A 755 -44.83 18.06 -17.98
CA ALA A 755 -45.65 18.98 -18.78
C ALA A 755 -46.86 19.54 -18.00
N ALA A 756 -47.57 18.68 -17.26
CA ALA A 756 -48.73 19.09 -16.47
C ALA A 756 -48.31 19.95 -15.26
N VAL A 757 -47.17 19.63 -14.65
CA VAL A 757 -46.60 20.40 -13.54
C VAL A 757 -46.12 21.76 -14.02
N GLN A 758 -45.41 21.84 -15.14
CA GLN A 758 -44.95 23.10 -15.74
C GLN A 758 -46.14 24.02 -16.03
N GLN A 759 -47.18 23.52 -16.68
CA GLN A 759 -48.38 24.30 -16.98
C GLN A 759 -49.08 24.82 -15.71
N PHE A 760 -49.23 23.95 -14.70
CA PHE A 760 -49.87 24.31 -13.44
C PHE A 760 -49.05 25.35 -12.65
N LYS A 761 -47.74 25.12 -12.51
CA LYS A 761 -46.87 26.04 -11.75
C LYS A 761 -46.70 27.37 -12.46
N GLU A 762 -46.65 27.41 -13.79
CA GLU A 762 -46.60 28.66 -14.56
C GLU A 762 -47.83 29.54 -14.28
N GLN A 763 -49.04 28.97 -14.24
CA GLN A 763 -50.25 29.71 -13.87
C GLN A 763 -50.15 30.30 -12.45
N CYS A 764 -49.64 29.52 -11.51
CA CYS A 764 -49.41 29.96 -10.13
C CYS A 764 -48.37 31.09 -10.10
N PHE A 765 -47.24 30.94 -10.79
CA PHE A 765 -46.16 31.91 -10.79
C PHE A 765 -46.56 33.24 -11.42
N ARG A 766 -47.34 33.23 -12.50
CA ARG A 766 -47.89 34.47 -13.10
C ARG A 766 -48.79 35.21 -12.12
N THR A 767 -49.61 34.49 -11.37
CA THR A 767 -50.45 35.06 -10.30
C THR A 767 -49.58 35.63 -9.17
N ALA A 768 -48.57 34.89 -8.74
CA ALA A 768 -47.64 35.34 -7.71
C ALA A 768 -46.87 36.60 -8.12
N TYR A 769 -46.43 36.67 -9.38
CA TYR A 769 -45.75 37.84 -9.94
C TYR A 769 -46.67 39.07 -10.04
N ALA A 770 -47.92 38.89 -10.47
CA ALA A 770 -48.90 39.97 -10.48
C ALA A 770 -49.13 40.53 -9.06
N ASN A 771 -49.25 39.66 -8.06
CA ASN A 771 -49.38 40.05 -6.66
C ASN A 771 -48.11 40.70 -6.10
N PHE A 772 -46.92 40.20 -6.49
CA PHE A 772 -45.63 40.80 -6.14
C PHE A 772 -45.50 42.23 -6.67
N LYS A 773 -45.91 42.47 -7.92
CA LYS A 773 -45.95 43.82 -8.51
C LYS A 773 -46.88 44.76 -7.72
N LEU A 774 -48.06 44.28 -7.33
CA LEU A 774 -49.02 45.08 -6.55
C LEU A 774 -48.53 45.39 -5.13
N LYS A 775 -47.82 44.46 -4.50
CA LYS A 775 -47.27 44.62 -3.15
C LYS A 775 -46.06 45.58 -3.11
N GLY A 776 -45.40 45.77 -4.25
CA GLY A 776 -44.15 46.50 -4.38
C GLY A 776 -42.95 45.62 -4.07
N ALA A 777 -41.90 45.72 -4.89
CA ALA A 777 -40.66 45.00 -4.68
C ALA A 777 -39.94 45.52 -3.42
N GLY A 778 -39.50 44.61 -2.55
CA GLY A 778 -38.70 44.95 -1.37
C GLY A 778 -37.25 45.30 -1.74
N ASP A 779 -36.52 45.87 -0.77
CA ASP A 779 -35.10 46.24 -0.95
C ASP A 779 -34.23 45.01 -1.26
N ASP A 780 -34.55 43.85 -0.67
CA ASP A 780 -33.84 42.59 -0.87
C ASP A 780 -33.97 42.03 -2.30
N TYR A 781 -35.08 42.33 -2.99
CA TYR A 781 -35.22 42.01 -4.41
C TYR A 781 -34.33 42.89 -5.28
N GLN A 782 -34.26 44.20 -4.98
CA GLN A 782 -33.42 45.12 -5.75
C GLN A 782 -31.93 44.81 -5.55
N GLU A 783 -31.53 44.47 -4.33
CA GLU A 783 -30.18 43.99 -4.01
C GLU A 783 -29.86 42.71 -4.78
N PHE A 784 -30.75 41.70 -4.77
CA PHE A 784 -30.55 40.48 -5.56
C PHE A 784 -30.38 40.76 -7.06
N VAL A 785 -31.22 41.62 -7.64
CA VAL A 785 -31.14 41.95 -9.07
C VAL A 785 -29.83 42.68 -9.39
N ALA A 786 -29.36 43.57 -8.51
CA ALA A 786 -28.10 44.28 -8.68
C ALA A 786 -26.89 43.35 -8.55
N ASP A 787 -26.87 42.50 -7.52
CA ASP A 787 -25.75 41.59 -7.23
C ASP A 787 -25.58 40.50 -8.30
N GLN A 788 -26.69 40.07 -8.93
CA GLN A 788 -26.69 38.99 -9.92
C GLN A 788 -26.75 39.50 -11.37
N ALA A 789 -26.65 40.81 -11.60
CA ALA A 789 -26.89 41.44 -12.89
C ALA A 789 -26.03 40.87 -14.03
N GLU A 790 -24.78 40.46 -13.74
CA GLU A 790 -23.82 39.95 -14.73
C GLU A 790 -24.33 38.74 -15.54
N TRP A 791 -25.10 37.84 -14.93
CA TRP A 791 -25.71 36.71 -15.64
C TRP A 791 -27.24 36.82 -15.72
N LEU A 792 -27.89 37.46 -14.75
CA LEU A 792 -29.34 37.49 -14.62
C LEU A 792 -30.00 38.27 -15.74
N ASP A 793 -29.39 39.37 -16.19
CA ASP A 793 -29.97 40.21 -17.25
C ASP A 793 -29.95 39.50 -18.61
N ASP A 794 -28.84 38.82 -18.93
CA ASP A 794 -28.74 38.00 -20.13
C ASP A 794 -29.68 36.79 -20.08
N TYR A 795 -29.78 36.12 -18.93
CA TYR A 795 -30.73 35.02 -18.74
C TYR A 795 -32.19 35.47 -18.88
N ALA A 796 -32.57 36.59 -18.24
CA ALA A 796 -33.92 37.11 -18.29
C ALA A 796 -34.32 37.51 -19.72
N LEU A 797 -33.41 38.16 -20.46
CA LEU A 797 -33.63 38.50 -21.86
C LEU A 797 -33.69 37.25 -22.74
N PHE A 798 -32.77 36.29 -22.55
CA PHE A 798 -32.75 35.03 -23.29
C PHE A 798 -34.07 34.27 -23.14
N MET A 799 -34.56 34.12 -21.91
CA MET A 799 -35.83 33.44 -21.64
C MET A 799 -37.03 34.19 -22.21
N ALA A 800 -37.05 35.52 -22.11
CA ALA A 800 -38.10 36.35 -22.69
C ALA A 800 -38.15 36.25 -24.22
N LEU A 801 -36.99 36.28 -24.88
CA LEU A 801 -36.85 36.07 -26.33
C LEU A 801 -37.28 34.66 -26.72
N LYS A 802 -36.83 33.64 -25.97
CA LYS A 802 -37.19 32.24 -26.20
C LYS A 802 -38.70 32.06 -26.14
N GLN A 803 -39.39 32.65 -25.17
CA GLN A 803 -40.85 32.64 -25.10
C GLN A 803 -41.49 33.41 -26.25
N HIS A 804 -40.98 34.60 -26.58
CA HIS A 804 -41.49 35.43 -27.68
C HIS A 804 -41.44 34.69 -29.03
N PHE A 805 -40.37 33.95 -29.28
CA PHE A 805 -40.17 33.14 -30.49
C PHE A 805 -40.64 31.67 -30.34
N SER A 806 -41.61 31.40 -29.46
CA SER A 806 -42.26 30.09 -29.33
C SER A 806 -41.32 28.91 -29.01
N GLY A 807 -40.22 29.17 -28.30
CA GLY A 807 -39.32 28.15 -27.76
C GLY A 807 -38.17 27.73 -28.66
N VAL A 808 -38.05 28.27 -29.89
CA VAL A 808 -36.97 27.90 -30.82
C VAL A 808 -35.57 28.24 -30.29
N SER A 809 -34.54 27.60 -30.84
CA SER A 809 -33.14 27.86 -30.49
C SER A 809 -32.73 29.30 -30.84
N TRP A 810 -31.78 29.87 -30.11
CA TRP A 810 -31.32 31.24 -30.34
C TRP A 810 -30.69 31.46 -31.73
N THR A 811 -30.20 30.40 -32.38
CA THR A 811 -29.69 30.45 -33.76
C THR A 811 -30.79 30.61 -34.81
N GLU A 812 -32.05 30.36 -34.45
CA GLU A 812 -33.23 30.55 -35.33
C GLU A 812 -33.91 31.91 -35.12
N TRP A 813 -33.43 32.71 -34.17
CA TRP A 813 -33.91 34.07 -33.96
C TRP A 813 -33.48 35.00 -35.12
N PRO A 814 -34.11 36.19 -35.26
CA PRO A 814 -33.63 37.21 -36.19
C PRO A 814 -32.11 37.42 -36.07
N ALA A 815 -31.40 37.49 -37.19
CA ALA A 815 -29.93 37.51 -37.22
C ALA A 815 -29.31 38.60 -36.33
N ALA A 816 -29.96 39.76 -36.20
CA ALA A 816 -29.51 40.85 -35.32
C ALA A 816 -29.55 40.48 -33.83
N LEU A 817 -30.48 39.62 -33.40
CA LEU A 817 -30.58 39.11 -32.02
C LEU A 817 -29.64 37.92 -31.79
N ALA A 818 -29.55 37.00 -32.76
CA ALA A 818 -28.62 35.87 -32.70
C ALA A 818 -27.16 36.35 -32.59
N SER A 819 -26.80 37.41 -33.32
CA SER A 819 -25.48 38.08 -33.25
C SER A 819 -25.37 39.20 -32.20
N ARG A 820 -26.40 39.38 -31.36
CA ARG A 820 -26.41 40.34 -30.23
C ARG A 820 -26.08 41.78 -30.63
N GLN A 821 -26.62 42.26 -31.74
CA GLN A 821 -26.49 43.66 -32.13
C GLN A 821 -27.17 44.57 -31.10
N GLN A 822 -26.41 45.52 -30.54
CA GLN A 822 -26.86 46.35 -29.42
C GLN A 822 -28.21 47.04 -29.65
N ALA A 823 -28.47 47.53 -30.87
CA ALA A 823 -29.74 48.19 -31.20
C ALA A 823 -30.94 47.24 -31.09
N ALA A 824 -30.80 46.00 -31.57
CA ALA A 824 -31.85 44.99 -31.47
C ALA A 824 -32.05 44.53 -30.02
N LEU A 825 -30.96 44.38 -29.25
CA LEU A 825 -31.07 44.04 -27.83
C LEU A 825 -31.85 45.12 -27.05
N LEU A 826 -31.52 46.39 -27.23
CA LEU A 826 -32.22 47.50 -26.56
C LEU A 826 -33.71 47.58 -26.94
N GLU A 827 -34.04 47.36 -28.22
CA GLU A 827 -35.42 47.32 -28.70
C GLU A 827 -36.21 46.20 -28.01
N TYR A 828 -35.67 44.98 -27.99
CA TYR A 828 -36.36 43.84 -27.41
C TYR A 828 -36.35 43.85 -25.87
N GLN A 829 -35.34 44.44 -25.24
CA GLN A 829 -35.35 44.68 -23.80
C GLN A 829 -36.51 45.60 -23.40
N ALA A 830 -36.72 46.69 -24.16
CA ALA A 830 -37.86 47.58 -23.93
C ALA A 830 -39.20 46.89 -24.22
N LEU A 831 -39.28 46.11 -25.31
CA LEU A 831 -40.49 45.38 -25.70
C LEU A 831 -40.88 44.30 -24.69
N LEU A 832 -39.91 43.58 -24.16
CA LEU A 832 -40.10 42.39 -23.32
C LEU A 832 -39.82 42.64 -21.83
N GLN A 833 -39.77 43.91 -21.41
CA GLN A 833 -39.38 44.30 -20.05
C GLN A 833 -40.20 43.60 -18.95
N ASP A 834 -41.52 43.46 -19.10
CA ASP A 834 -42.36 42.80 -18.08
C ASP A 834 -42.07 41.30 -18.00
N GLU A 835 -41.75 40.65 -19.12
CA GLU A 835 -41.36 39.25 -19.16
C GLU A 835 -39.97 39.06 -18.53
N MET A 836 -39.01 39.93 -18.83
CA MET A 836 -37.70 39.92 -18.17
C MET A 836 -37.84 40.08 -16.64
N ASN A 837 -38.71 41.00 -16.19
CA ASN A 837 -38.98 41.19 -14.76
C ASN A 837 -39.65 39.97 -14.11
N TYR A 838 -40.51 39.25 -14.84
CA TYR A 838 -41.05 37.97 -14.41
C TYR A 838 -39.95 36.91 -14.22
N GLN A 839 -39.02 36.81 -15.18
CA GLN A 839 -37.88 35.88 -15.06
C GLN A 839 -36.97 36.24 -13.88
N ARG A 840 -36.66 37.54 -13.68
CA ARG A 840 -35.93 38.03 -12.49
C ARG A 840 -36.64 37.67 -11.18
N PHE A 841 -37.97 37.83 -11.13
CA PHE A 841 -38.78 37.45 -9.97
C PHE A 841 -38.67 35.95 -9.67
N LEU A 842 -38.77 35.07 -10.67
CA LEU A 842 -38.62 33.63 -10.47
C LEU A 842 -37.26 33.28 -9.87
N GLN A 843 -36.18 33.87 -10.40
CA GLN A 843 -34.83 33.64 -9.89
C GLN A 843 -34.68 34.16 -8.46
N TYR A 844 -35.15 35.37 -8.15
CA TYR A 844 -35.15 35.89 -6.78
C TYR A 844 -35.84 34.94 -5.81
N ILE A 845 -37.04 34.45 -6.16
CA ILE A 845 -37.78 33.52 -5.30
C ILE A 845 -37.03 32.19 -5.15
N PHE A 846 -36.45 31.64 -6.23
CA PHE A 846 -35.65 30.43 -6.17
C PHE A 846 -34.47 30.59 -5.20
N PHE A 847 -33.63 31.60 -5.41
CA PHE A 847 -32.44 31.83 -4.60
C PHE A 847 -32.80 32.10 -3.14
N LYS A 848 -33.84 32.90 -2.88
CA LYS A 848 -34.36 33.15 -1.53
C LYS A 848 -34.74 31.84 -0.83
N GLN A 849 -35.48 30.97 -1.51
CA GLN A 849 -35.92 29.71 -0.92
C GLN A 849 -34.77 28.69 -0.76
N TRP A 850 -33.87 28.60 -1.74
CA TRP A 850 -32.72 27.70 -1.71
C TRP A 850 -31.72 28.08 -0.63
N LEU A 851 -31.30 29.34 -0.57
CA LEU A 851 -30.35 29.82 0.43
C LEU A 851 -30.91 29.67 1.85
N ALA A 852 -32.23 29.84 2.04
CA ALA A 852 -32.88 29.54 3.32
C ALA A 852 -32.83 28.05 3.68
N LEU A 853 -32.98 27.15 2.70
CA LEU A 853 -32.86 25.71 2.89
C LEU A 853 -31.41 25.29 3.19
N LYS A 854 -30.43 25.82 2.43
CA LYS A 854 -28.99 25.60 2.68
C LYS A 854 -28.59 26.03 4.09
N ARG A 855 -28.99 27.23 4.51
CA ARG A 855 -28.73 27.72 5.88
C ARG A 855 -29.30 26.76 6.93
N TYR A 856 -30.50 26.23 6.71
CA TYR A 856 -31.10 25.24 7.60
C TYR A 856 -30.32 23.92 7.62
N ALA A 857 -29.94 23.39 6.44
CA ALA A 857 -29.11 22.18 6.35
C ALA A 857 -27.79 22.34 7.14
N ASN A 858 -27.09 23.45 6.93
CA ASN A 858 -25.82 23.74 7.57
C ASN A 858 -25.95 23.92 9.09
N GLN A 859 -27.04 24.50 9.58
CA GLN A 859 -27.33 24.60 11.03
C GLN A 859 -27.44 23.22 11.70
N TRP A 860 -27.95 22.22 10.97
CA TRP A 860 -28.03 20.83 11.43
C TRP A 860 -26.78 20.01 11.10
N GLY A 861 -25.73 20.65 10.56
CA GLY A 861 -24.49 19.99 10.18
C GLY A 861 -24.61 19.06 8.98
N VAL A 862 -25.59 19.31 8.10
CA VAL A 862 -25.75 18.63 6.80
C VAL A 862 -25.26 19.58 5.71
N LYS A 863 -24.21 19.17 4.98
CA LYS A 863 -23.67 19.91 3.84
C LYS A 863 -24.34 19.50 2.55
N LEU A 864 -24.54 20.45 1.64
CA LEU A 864 -25.06 20.20 0.31
C LEU A 864 -23.90 19.92 -0.66
N VAL A 865 -23.97 18.79 -1.35
CA VAL A 865 -23.05 18.41 -2.43
C VAL A 865 -23.75 18.67 -3.75
N GLY A 866 -23.37 19.74 -4.42
CA GLY A 866 -23.86 20.08 -5.75
C GLY A 866 -23.16 19.28 -6.84
N ASP A 867 -23.61 19.51 -8.06
CA ASP A 867 -23.09 18.86 -9.25
C ASP A 867 -23.02 19.85 -10.40
N MET A 868 -21.94 19.81 -11.16
CA MET A 868 -21.64 20.75 -12.22
C MET A 868 -21.18 20.01 -13.48
N PRO A 869 -21.99 20.00 -14.56
CA PRO A 869 -21.58 19.51 -15.87
C PRO A 869 -20.40 20.33 -16.40
N ILE A 870 -19.34 19.68 -16.90
CA ILE A 870 -18.22 20.42 -17.50
C ILE A 870 -18.72 21.29 -18.67
N PHE A 871 -19.50 20.73 -19.60
CA PHE A 871 -20.02 21.45 -20.76
C PHE A 871 -21.42 22.03 -20.49
N VAL A 872 -21.71 23.20 -21.08
CA VAL A 872 -23.04 23.83 -21.05
C VAL A 872 -23.85 23.48 -22.30
N ALA A 873 -25.17 23.65 -22.28
CA ALA A 873 -25.99 23.39 -23.47
C ALA A 873 -25.77 24.48 -24.53
N HIS A 874 -25.85 24.12 -25.83
CA HIS A 874 -25.72 25.10 -26.92
C HIS A 874 -26.84 26.15 -26.90
N ASP A 875 -28.09 25.69 -26.72
CA ASP A 875 -29.27 26.55 -26.60
C ASP A 875 -29.41 27.06 -25.16
N SER A 876 -28.49 27.92 -24.75
CA SER A 876 -28.44 28.51 -23.42
C SER A 876 -28.11 30.01 -23.45
N ALA A 877 -28.48 30.71 -22.37
CA ALA A 877 -28.09 32.10 -22.18
C ALA A 877 -26.56 32.26 -22.15
N ASP A 878 -25.84 31.27 -21.60
CA ASP A 878 -24.39 31.34 -21.42
C ASP A 878 -23.66 31.34 -22.78
N VAL A 879 -24.06 30.45 -23.69
CA VAL A 879 -23.48 30.36 -25.03
C VAL A 879 -23.89 31.55 -25.90
N TRP A 880 -25.17 31.93 -25.85
CA TRP A 880 -25.67 33.07 -26.62
C TRP A 880 -24.97 34.37 -26.23
N ALA A 881 -24.79 34.63 -24.92
CA ALA A 881 -24.17 35.85 -24.42
C ALA A 881 -22.64 35.87 -24.56
N ASN A 882 -21.99 34.70 -24.57
CA ASN A 882 -20.53 34.59 -24.53
C ASN A 882 -19.95 33.80 -25.71
N GLN A 883 -20.50 34.00 -26.92
CA GLN A 883 -20.12 33.24 -28.14
C GLN A 883 -18.62 33.18 -28.40
N GLN A 884 -17.87 34.23 -28.03
CA GLN A 884 -16.41 34.30 -28.16
C GLN A 884 -15.65 33.21 -27.37
N LEU A 885 -16.27 32.64 -26.33
CA LEU A 885 -15.70 31.62 -25.46
C LEU A 885 -15.93 30.19 -25.98
N PHE A 886 -16.68 30.02 -27.07
CA PHE A 886 -17.09 28.71 -27.60
C PHE A 886 -16.67 28.50 -29.06
N GLU A 887 -16.50 27.24 -29.46
CA GLU A 887 -16.17 26.82 -30.83
C GLU A 887 -17.39 26.82 -31.75
N LEU A 888 -17.82 28.02 -32.15
CA LEU A 888 -18.96 28.27 -33.03
C LEU A 888 -18.52 28.71 -34.45
N ASP A 889 -19.42 28.54 -35.43
CA ASP A 889 -19.36 29.17 -36.74
C ASP A 889 -20.03 30.55 -36.78
N ASP A 890 -20.00 31.21 -37.94
CA ASP A 890 -20.53 32.56 -38.10
C ASP A 890 -22.08 32.62 -37.97
N ALA A 891 -22.75 31.47 -38.07
CA ALA A 891 -24.19 31.32 -37.82
C ALA A 891 -24.50 30.97 -36.35
N GLY A 892 -23.48 30.83 -35.50
CA GLY A 892 -23.64 30.47 -34.10
C GLY A 892 -23.80 28.97 -33.84
N LEU A 893 -23.67 28.11 -34.87
CA LEU A 893 -23.75 26.66 -34.71
C LEU A 893 -22.41 26.09 -34.20
N PRO A 894 -22.42 25.00 -33.41
CA PRO A 894 -21.18 24.37 -32.98
C PRO A 894 -20.40 23.84 -34.18
N LYS A 895 -19.10 24.18 -34.28
CA LYS A 895 -18.20 23.53 -35.25
C LYS A 895 -17.86 22.11 -34.84
N LYS A 896 -17.86 21.89 -33.53
CA LYS A 896 -17.47 20.65 -32.86
C LYS A 896 -18.30 20.50 -31.61
N VAL A 897 -18.57 19.25 -31.24
CA VAL A 897 -19.43 18.90 -30.12
C VAL A 897 -18.78 17.90 -29.19
N ALA A 898 -19.15 17.99 -27.93
CA ALA A 898 -18.66 17.12 -26.88
C ALA A 898 -19.30 15.73 -26.93
N GLY A 899 -18.54 14.77 -26.42
CA GLY A 899 -18.98 13.40 -26.22
C GLY A 899 -17.90 12.58 -25.51
N VAL A 900 -18.07 11.27 -25.55
CA VAL A 900 -17.04 10.30 -25.14
C VAL A 900 -16.87 9.24 -26.22
N PRO A 901 -15.64 8.72 -26.41
CA PRO A 901 -15.40 7.66 -27.39
C PRO A 901 -16.17 6.38 -27.02
N PRO A 902 -16.25 5.40 -27.94
CA PRO A 902 -16.68 4.05 -27.60
C PRO A 902 -15.99 3.50 -26.36
N ASP A 903 -16.78 2.98 -25.42
CA ASP A 903 -16.33 2.39 -24.17
C ASP A 903 -17.24 1.22 -23.76
N TYR A 904 -17.05 0.70 -22.55
CA TYR A 904 -17.83 -0.43 -22.03
C TYR A 904 -19.30 -0.08 -21.74
N PHE A 905 -19.68 1.20 -21.68
CA PHE A 905 -21.09 1.62 -21.60
C PHE A 905 -21.75 1.74 -22.97
N SER A 906 -20.98 2.06 -24.01
CA SER A 906 -21.52 2.29 -25.35
C SER A 906 -20.53 1.94 -26.46
N GLU A 907 -20.91 0.96 -27.31
CA GLU A 907 -20.14 0.56 -28.49
C GLU A 907 -19.92 1.70 -29.51
N THR A 908 -20.78 2.73 -29.50
CA THR A 908 -20.69 3.89 -30.40
C THR A 908 -20.15 5.15 -29.73
N GLY A 909 -19.82 5.04 -28.44
CA GLY A 909 -19.62 6.19 -27.57
C GLY A 909 -20.90 7.03 -27.43
N GLN A 910 -20.78 8.17 -26.75
CA GLN A 910 -21.92 9.06 -26.51
C GLN A 910 -21.69 10.41 -27.17
N LEU A 911 -22.62 10.82 -28.02
CA LEU A 911 -22.64 12.13 -28.65
C LEU A 911 -23.56 13.04 -27.83
N TRP A 912 -23.00 13.96 -27.05
CA TRP A 912 -23.79 14.83 -26.15
C TRP A 912 -24.30 16.09 -26.84
N GLY A 913 -23.60 16.56 -27.86
CA GLY A 913 -24.01 17.71 -28.67
C GLY A 913 -23.67 19.08 -28.07
N ASN A 914 -23.07 19.14 -26.87
CA ASN A 914 -22.66 20.40 -26.24
C ASN A 914 -21.50 21.07 -27.03
N PRO A 915 -21.43 22.41 -27.09
CA PRO A 915 -20.31 23.10 -27.72
C PRO A 915 -19.03 22.99 -26.88
N HIS A 916 -17.88 22.96 -27.54
CA HIS A 916 -16.59 23.03 -26.85
C HIS A 916 -16.16 24.45 -26.51
N TYR A 917 -15.40 24.58 -25.42
CA TYR A 917 -14.78 25.81 -24.99
C TYR A 917 -13.53 26.15 -25.81
N LYS A 918 -13.32 27.46 -26.06
CA LYS A 918 -12.06 28.02 -26.52
C LYS A 918 -11.16 28.28 -25.30
N TRP A 919 -10.57 27.22 -24.73
CA TRP A 919 -9.72 27.32 -23.54
C TRP A 919 -8.60 28.36 -23.65
N ALA A 920 -7.99 28.50 -24.83
CA ALA A 920 -6.97 29.51 -25.09
C ALA A 920 -7.51 30.95 -25.09
N ALA A 921 -8.79 31.17 -25.38
CA ALA A 921 -9.44 32.47 -25.24
C ALA A 921 -9.73 32.76 -23.76
N MET A 922 -10.27 31.79 -23.03
CA MET A 922 -10.53 31.89 -21.58
C MET A 922 -9.24 32.07 -20.76
N ALA A 923 -8.10 31.51 -21.19
CA ALA A 923 -6.84 31.70 -20.48
C ALA A 923 -6.35 33.17 -20.49
N LYS A 924 -6.84 34.02 -21.40
CA LYS A 924 -6.41 35.42 -21.53
C LYS A 924 -6.92 36.33 -20.41
N ASP A 925 -8.02 35.96 -19.77
CA ASP A 925 -8.63 36.68 -18.65
C ASP A 925 -8.58 35.84 -17.35
N ASP A 926 -7.60 34.94 -17.25
CA ASP A 926 -7.43 34.04 -16.10
C ASP A 926 -8.69 33.18 -15.81
N TYR A 927 -9.45 32.84 -16.86
CA TYR A 927 -10.64 31.98 -16.85
C TYR A 927 -11.84 32.59 -16.11
N GLN A 928 -12.07 33.91 -16.26
CA GLN A 928 -13.06 34.67 -15.48
C GLN A 928 -14.46 34.04 -15.46
N TRP A 929 -15.01 33.66 -16.63
CA TRP A 929 -16.34 33.04 -16.71
C TRP A 929 -16.46 31.76 -15.86
N TRP A 930 -15.40 30.97 -15.78
CA TRP A 930 -15.36 29.77 -14.93
C TRP A 930 -15.23 30.13 -13.45
N VAL A 931 -14.43 31.15 -13.10
CA VAL A 931 -14.35 31.67 -11.74
C VAL A 931 -15.74 32.09 -11.25
N ASP A 932 -16.50 32.81 -12.08
CA ASP A 932 -17.85 33.28 -11.75
C ASP A 932 -18.84 32.12 -11.61
N ARG A 933 -18.72 31.11 -12.48
CA ARG A 933 -19.52 29.88 -12.40
C ARG A 933 -19.29 29.12 -11.09
N PHE A 934 -18.02 28.93 -10.71
CA PHE A 934 -17.67 28.29 -9.44
C PHE A 934 -18.14 29.12 -8.24
N ARG A 935 -17.94 30.44 -8.26
CA ARG A 935 -18.39 31.36 -7.19
C ARG A 935 -19.89 31.23 -6.98
N SER A 936 -20.67 31.34 -8.04
CA SER A 936 -22.14 31.27 -8.00
C SER A 936 -22.62 29.92 -7.46
N LEU A 937 -21.99 28.82 -7.87
CA LEU A 937 -22.37 27.49 -7.38
C LEU A 937 -21.99 27.29 -5.90
N LEU A 938 -20.83 27.79 -5.44
CA LEU A 938 -20.42 27.72 -4.03
C LEU A 938 -21.32 28.55 -3.09
N GLU A 939 -22.06 29.52 -3.62
CA GLU A 939 -23.13 30.18 -2.85
C GLU A 939 -24.28 29.21 -2.58
N LEU A 940 -24.63 28.37 -3.57
CA LEU A 940 -25.74 27.42 -3.49
C LEU A 940 -25.39 26.13 -2.75
N VAL A 941 -24.15 25.64 -2.82
CA VAL A 941 -23.74 24.36 -2.22
C VAL A 941 -22.47 24.49 -1.39
N ASP A 942 -22.09 23.45 -0.65
CA ASP A 942 -20.88 23.45 0.20
C ASP A 942 -19.73 22.67 -0.43
N ILE A 943 -20.04 21.73 -1.33
CA ILE A 943 -19.09 20.88 -2.07
C ILE A 943 -19.61 20.77 -3.50
N ILE A 944 -18.72 20.77 -4.51
CA ILE A 944 -19.07 20.65 -5.92
C ILE A 944 -18.52 19.34 -6.48
N ARG A 945 -19.39 18.43 -6.91
CA ARG A 945 -19.01 17.38 -7.87
C ARG A 945 -18.83 18.02 -9.24
N VAL A 946 -17.65 17.85 -9.82
CA VAL A 946 -17.37 18.29 -11.19
C VAL A 946 -17.48 17.07 -12.09
N ASP A 947 -18.56 17.03 -12.86
CA ASP A 947 -18.88 15.93 -13.78
C ASP A 947 -17.95 15.95 -15.00
N HIS A 948 -17.51 14.77 -15.43
CA HIS A 948 -16.52 14.59 -16.48
C HIS A 948 -15.22 15.37 -16.23
N PHE A 949 -14.69 15.29 -15.00
CA PHE A 949 -13.49 16.01 -14.57
C PHE A 949 -12.29 15.77 -15.49
N ARG A 950 -12.21 14.56 -16.07
CA ARG A 950 -11.18 14.23 -17.06
C ARG A 950 -11.10 15.20 -18.25
N GLY A 951 -12.21 15.87 -18.59
CA GLY A 951 -12.29 16.89 -19.64
C GLY A 951 -11.39 18.11 -19.41
N PHE A 952 -10.98 18.38 -18.17
CA PHE A 952 -10.00 19.43 -17.87
C PHE A 952 -8.57 19.03 -18.22
N GLU A 953 -8.26 17.73 -18.27
CA GLU A 953 -6.97 17.19 -18.73
C GLU A 953 -7.00 17.01 -20.25
N ALA A 954 -8.00 16.29 -20.75
CA ALA A 954 -8.26 16.11 -22.17
C ALA A 954 -9.74 15.80 -22.39
N TYR A 955 -10.33 16.33 -23.46
CA TYR A 955 -11.73 16.08 -23.84
C TYR A 955 -11.82 15.45 -25.23
N TRP A 956 -12.89 14.67 -25.46
CA TRP A 956 -13.15 14.05 -26.75
C TRP A 956 -13.94 15.02 -27.63
N GLU A 957 -13.32 15.40 -28.74
CA GLU A 957 -13.82 16.41 -29.67
C GLU A 957 -14.36 15.74 -30.93
N ILE A 958 -15.65 15.92 -31.21
CA ILE A 958 -16.34 15.31 -32.36
C ILE A 958 -16.72 16.42 -33.36
N PRO A 959 -16.43 16.28 -34.67
CA PRO A 959 -16.92 17.22 -35.67
C PRO A 959 -18.45 17.34 -35.66
N ALA A 960 -18.98 18.56 -35.78
CA ALA A 960 -20.43 18.74 -35.86
C ALA A 960 -21.02 18.08 -37.12
N GLY A 961 -22.19 17.44 -37.00
CA GLY A 961 -22.88 16.72 -38.07
C GLY A 961 -22.70 15.20 -38.04
N GLU A 962 -21.73 14.69 -37.27
CA GLU A 962 -21.60 13.26 -37.00
C GLU A 962 -22.84 12.69 -36.28
N GLN A 963 -23.15 11.42 -36.55
CA GLN A 963 -24.29 10.73 -35.92
C GLN A 963 -23.90 9.92 -34.68
N THR A 964 -22.59 9.70 -34.48
CA THR A 964 -22.03 8.92 -33.36
C THR A 964 -20.74 9.58 -32.86
N ALA A 965 -20.20 9.11 -31.74
CA ALA A 965 -18.96 9.65 -31.17
C ALA A 965 -17.69 8.95 -31.68
N VAL A 966 -17.81 7.96 -32.56
CA VAL A 966 -16.69 7.14 -33.06
C VAL A 966 -15.61 7.99 -33.76
N HIS A 967 -16.01 9.02 -34.50
CA HIS A 967 -15.11 9.85 -35.32
C HIS A 967 -14.56 11.10 -34.60
N GLY A 968 -14.40 11.04 -33.27
CA GLY A 968 -13.76 12.11 -32.51
C GLY A 968 -12.24 11.95 -32.35
N LYS A 969 -11.64 12.88 -31.59
CA LYS A 969 -10.23 12.83 -31.17
C LYS A 969 -10.03 13.43 -29.79
N TRP A 970 -9.01 12.96 -29.07
CA TRP A 970 -8.59 13.57 -27.81
C TRP A 970 -7.89 14.92 -28.06
N VAL A 971 -8.34 15.96 -27.36
CA VAL A 971 -7.73 17.31 -27.36
C VAL A 971 -7.41 17.68 -25.91
N LYS A 972 -6.23 18.27 -25.67
CA LYS A 972 -5.84 18.70 -24.32
C LYS A 972 -6.74 19.82 -23.80
N GLY A 973 -7.19 19.67 -22.56
CA GLY A 973 -7.89 20.67 -21.78
C GLY A 973 -6.89 21.68 -21.15
N PRO A 974 -7.38 22.57 -20.27
CA PRO A 974 -6.58 23.63 -19.68
C PRO A 974 -5.67 23.17 -18.53
N GLY A 975 -5.89 21.97 -17.98
CA GLY A 975 -5.03 21.30 -17.00
C GLY A 975 -4.83 22.06 -15.68
N GLU A 976 -3.64 21.94 -15.11
CA GLU A 976 -3.28 22.49 -13.81
C GLU A 976 -3.41 24.03 -13.74
N ALA A 977 -3.08 24.73 -14.83
CA ALA A 977 -3.14 26.19 -14.89
C ALA A 977 -4.55 26.74 -14.59
N PHE A 978 -5.59 26.02 -15.00
CA PHE A 978 -6.98 26.36 -14.73
C PHE A 978 -7.30 26.30 -13.23
N PHE A 979 -7.07 25.15 -12.59
CA PHE A 979 -7.39 24.99 -11.17
C PHE A 979 -6.49 25.85 -10.28
N ALA A 980 -5.23 26.07 -10.66
CA ALA A 980 -4.35 27.01 -9.97
C ALA A 980 -4.89 28.45 -10.04
N SER A 981 -5.46 28.87 -11.18
CA SER A 981 -6.12 30.18 -11.29
C SER A 981 -7.36 30.27 -10.39
N LEU A 982 -8.20 29.23 -10.38
CA LEU A 982 -9.39 29.19 -9.53
C LEU A 982 -9.02 29.25 -8.04
N GLU A 983 -8.08 28.43 -7.57
CA GLU A 983 -7.68 28.43 -6.15
C GLU A 983 -7.01 29.74 -5.72
N ARG A 984 -6.28 30.39 -6.63
CA ARG A 984 -5.70 31.72 -6.40
C ARG A 984 -6.77 32.79 -6.17
N GLN A 985 -7.93 32.68 -6.82
CA GLN A 985 -9.01 33.68 -6.75
C GLN A 985 -10.09 33.35 -5.71
N LEU A 986 -10.39 32.07 -5.50
CA LEU A 986 -11.49 31.60 -4.65
C LEU A 986 -11.01 30.91 -3.36
N GLY A 987 -9.70 30.71 -3.20
CA GLY A 987 -9.13 29.87 -2.16
C GLY A 987 -9.28 28.38 -2.49
N LYS A 988 -8.94 27.52 -1.52
CA LYS A 988 -9.00 26.06 -1.70
C LYS A 988 -10.42 25.61 -2.04
N LEU A 989 -10.56 24.87 -3.13
CA LEU A 989 -11.88 24.51 -3.67
C LEU A 989 -12.41 23.19 -3.08
N PRO A 990 -13.66 23.15 -2.61
CA PRO A 990 -14.27 21.93 -2.11
C PRO A 990 -14.85 21.09 -3.27
N ILE A 991 -13.97 20.47 -4.08
CA ILE A 991 -14.35 19.70 -5.26
C ILE A 991 -14.37 18.19 -4.98
N ILE A 992 -15.28 17.47 -5.63
CA ILE A 992 -15.23 16.02 -5.89
C ILE A 992 -15.02 15.85 -7.40
N ALA A 993 -13.95 15.15 -7.78
CA ALA A 993 -13.63 14.86 -9.17
C ALA A 993 -14.39 13.62 -9.63
N GLU A 994 -15.25 13.77 -10.63
CA GLU A 994 -15.84 12.63 -11.34
C GLU A 994 -14.79 12.03 -12.27
N ASP A 995 -14.21 10.91 -11.86
CA ASP A 995 -13.13 10.19 -12.54
C ASP A 995 -13.54 8.75 -12.90
N LEU A 996 -14.76 8.56 -13.41
CA LEU A 996 -15.20 7.26 -13.93
C LEU A 996 -14.81 7.09 -15.41
N GLY A 997 -14.87 5.84 -15.88
CA GLY A 997 -14.48 5.47 -17.24
C GLY A 997 -12.99 5.17 -17.38
N VAL A 998 -12.47 5.22 -18.62
CA VAL A 998 -11.03 5.03 -18.88
C VAL A 998 -10.30 6.33 -18.52
N ILE A 999 -9.72 6.35 -17.33
CA ILE A 999 -8.93 7.46 -16.81
C ILE A 999 -7.46 7.24 -17.16
N THR A 1000 -6.83 8.30 -17.67
CA THR A 1000 -5.39 8.27 -17.95
C THR A 1000 -4.63 8.75 -16.71
N PRO A 1001 -3.36 8.34 -16.53
CA PRO A 1001 -2.58 8.78 -15.38
C PRO A 1001 -2.49 10.30 -15.21
N GLU A 1002 -2.53 11.06 -16.31
CA GLU A 1002 -2.52 12.52 -16.27
C GLU A 1002 -3.76 13.13 -15.58
N VAL A 1003 -4.90 12.44 -15.63
CA VAL A 1003 -6.13 12.88 -14.93
C VAL A 1003 -6.00 12.63 -13.43
N ASP A 1004 -5.44 11.48 -13.04
CA ASP A 1004 -5.14 11.18 -11.64
C ASP A 1004 -4.14 12.19 -11.08
N ASP A 1005 -3.11 12.54 -11.85
CA ASP A 1005 -2.12 13.56 -11.48
C ASP A 1005 -2.77 14.93 -11.27
N LEU A 1006 -3.67 15.34 -12.17
CA LEU A 1006 -4.40 16.60 -12.04
C LEU A 1006 -5.26 16.62 -10.77
N LYS A 1007 -5.99 15.53 -10.49
CA LYS A 1007 -6.81 15.38 -9.29
C LYS A 1007 -5.94 15.42 -8.02
N ASP A 1008 -4.84 14.69 -8.01
CA ASP A 1008 -3.95 14.55 -6.86
C ASP A 1008 -3.15 15.83 -6.57
N ALA A 1009 -2.79 16.61 -7.59
CA ALA A 1009 -2.11 17.90 -7.43
C ALA A 1009 -2.90 18.88 -6.55
N PHE A 1010 -4.23 18.86 -6.65
CA PHE A 1010 -5.12 19.70 -5.84
C PHE A 1010 -5.81 18.94 -4.69
N TYR A 1011 -5.45 17.67 -4.47
CA TYR A 1011 -6.03 16.79 -3.46
C TYR A 1011 -7.56 16.62 -3.57
N TYR A 1012 -8.12 16.65 -4.78
CA TYR A 1012 -9.56 16.43 -4.97
C TYR A 1012 -9.90 14.94 -4.80
N PRO A 1013 -10.93 14.56 -4.04
CA PRO A 1013 -11.38 13.19 -3.96
C PRO A 1013 -11.97 12.71 -5.28
N GLY A 1014 -11.55 11.52 -5.72
CA GLY A 1014 -12.17 10.80 -6.84
C GLY A 1014 -13.45 10.07 -6.43
N MET A 1015 -14.06 9.36 -7.36
CA MET A 1015 -15.27 8.57 -7.19
C MET A 1015 -14.98 7.07 -7.35
N LYS A 1016 -15.63 6.24 -6.53
CA LYS A 1016 -15.66 4.79 -6.67
C LYS A 1016 -17.11 4.33 -6.67
N VAL A 1017 -17.50 3.51 -7.65
CA VAL A 1017 -18.87 3.01 -7.80
C VAL A 1017 -18.85 1.49 -7.69
N LEU A 1018 -19.51 0.95 -6.67
CA LEU A 1018 -19.46 -0.49 -6.37
C LEU A 1018 -20.03 -1.34 -7.49
N HIS A 1019 -21.05 -0.88 -8.22
CA HIS A 1019 -21.59 -1.58 -9.40
C HIS A 1019 -20.53 -1.89 -10.46
N PHE A 1020 -19.44 -1.12 -10.52
CA PHE A 1020 -18.33 -1.32 -11.47
C PHE A 1020 -17.12 -2.01 -10.83
N ALA A 1021 -16.94 -1.85 -9.52
CA ALA A 1021 -15.75 -2.30 -8.82
C ALA A 1021 -15.83 -3.76 -8.35
N LEU A 1022 -17.04 -4.32 -8.26
CA LEU A 1022 -17.25 -5.70 -7.82
C LEU A 1022 -17.34 -6.66 -9.01
N GLY A 1023 -16.47 -7.68 -9.02
CA GLY A 1023 -16.44 -8.69 -10.06
C GLY A 1023 -15.49 -9.85 -9.74
N CYS A 1024 -15.33 -10.74 -10.72
CA CYS A 1024 -14.30 -11.77 -10.72
C CYS A 1024 -13.19 -11.39 -11.71
N ASP A 1025 -11.95 -11.79 -11.46
CA ASP A 1025 -10.88 -11.71 -12.46
C ASP A 1025 -11.02 -12.81 -13.54
N GLU A 1026 -10.11 -12.79 -14.51
CA GLU A 1026 -10.06 -13.80 -15.60
C GLU A 1026 -9.89 -15.24 -15.10
N ASP A 1027 -9.46 -15.42 -13.84
CA ASP A 1027 -9.26 -16.70 -13.16
C ASP A 1027 -10.45 -17.06 -12.22
N GLN A 1028 -11.58 -16.34 -12.34
CA GLN A 1028 -12.81 -16.51 -11.53
C GLN A 1028 -12.60 -16.27 -10.02
N CYS A 1029 -11.55 -15.55 -9.63
CA CYS A 1029 -11.34 -15.15 -8.24
C CYS A 1029 -12.04 -13.82 -7.95
N CYS A 1030 -12.74 -13.74 -6.81
CA CYS A 1030 -13.40 -12.51 -6.38
C CYS A 1030 -12.39 -11.39 -6.18
N ILE A 1031 -12.57 -10.27 -6.85
CA ILE A 1031 -11.72 -9.10 -6.68
C ILE A 1031 -12.13 -8.39 -5.39
N PRO A 1032 -11.25 -8.26 -4.38
CA PRO A 1032 -11.58 -7.53 -3.17
C PRO A 1032 -11.76 -6.04 -3.47
N PHE A 1033 -12.83 -5.43 -2.97
CA PHE A 1033 -13.03 -3.99 -3.11
C PHE A 1033 -12.03 -3.23 -2.25
N VAL A 1034 -11.23 -2.39 -2.90
CA VAL A 1034 -10.17 -1.59 -2.29
C VAL A 1034 -10.29 -0.16 -2.81
N CYS A 1035 -10.22 0.82 -1.91
CA CYS A 1035 -10.23 2.24 -2.28
C CYS A 1035 -9.36 3.08 -1.34
N GLU A 1036 -8.86 4.19 -1.86
CA GLU A 1036 -8.10 5.19 -1.12
C GLU A 1036 -8.98 6.02 -0.18
N LYS A 1037 -8.40 6.62 0.87
CA LYS A 1037 -9.15 7.50 1.78
C LYS A 1037 -9.76 8.71 1.08
N ASN A 1038 -8.98 9.41 0.25
CA ASN A 1038 -9.43 10.61 -0.46
C ASN A 1038 -10.30 10.25 -1.68
N CYS A 1039 -11.43 9.60 -1.45
CA CYS A 1039 -12.44 9.37 -2.47
C CYS A 1039 -13.86 9.39 -1.86
N VAL A 1040 -14.84 9.39 -2.74
CA VAL A 1040 -16.26 9.20 -2.44
C VAL A 1040 -16.69 7.85 -3.01
N VAL A 1041 -17.23 6.97 -2.17
CA VAL A 1041 -17.80 5.71 -2.63
C VAL A 1041 -19.32 5.82 -2.79
N TYR A 1042 -19.84 5.20 -3.83
CA TYR A 1042 -21.25 5.06 -4.15
C TYR A 1042 -21.57 3.58 -4.38
N THR A 1043 -22.80 3.16 -4.10
CA THR A 1043 -23.32 1.90 -4.65
C THR A 1043 -23.47 2.03 -6.16
N GLY A 1044 -24.33 2.96 -6.57
CA GLY A 1044 -24.52 3.46 -7.93
C GLY A 1044 -24.68 4.99 -7.91
N THR A 1045 -24.59 5.62 -9.08
CA THR A 1045 -24.88 7.04 -9.29
C THR A 1045 -26.32 7.23 -9.82
N HIS A 1046 -26.65 8.43 -10.30
CA HIS A 1046 -27.95 8.69 -10.94
C HIS A 1046 -28.09 8.06 -12.33
N ASP A 1047 -26.98 7.73 -13.00
CA ASP A 1047 -26.93 7.07 -14.30
C ASP A 1047 -27.00 5.55 -14.21
N ASN A 1048 -26.69 5.00 -13.04
CA ASN A 1048 -26.79 3.58 -12.77
C ASN A 1048 -28.25 3.16 -12.61
N ASP A 1049 -28.52 1.87 -12.82
CA ASP A 1049 -29.73 1.27 -12.27
C ASP A 1049 -29.66 1.29 -10.73
N THR A 1050 -30.80 1.06 -10.07
CA THR A 1050 -30.82 0.76 -8.63
C THR A 1050 -29.98 -0.48 -8.35
N THR A 1051 -29.43 -0.62 -7.14
CA THR A 1051 -28.64 -1.80 -6.76
C THR A 1051 -29.43 -3.09 -6.94
N LEU A 1052 -30.73 -3.10 -6.63
CA LEU A 1052 -31.58 -4.26 -6.86
C LEU A 1052 -31.78 -4.55 -8.35
N GLY A 1053 -32.05 -3.51 -9.14
CA GLY A 1053 -32.24 -3.64 -10.58
C GLY A 1053 -30.99 -4.11 -11.31
N TRP A 1054 -29.84 -3.50 -11.01
CA TRP A 1054 -28.51 -3.92 -11.47
C TRP A 1054 -28.25 -5.39 -11.13
N TYR A 1055 -28.50 -5.78 -9.88
CA TYR A 1055 -28.26 -7.16 -9.46
C TYR A 1055 -29.14 -8.17 -10.22
N LYS A 1056 -30.44 -7.87 -10.39
CA LYS A 1056 -31.37 -8.75 -11.07
C LYS A 1056 -31.11 -8.85 -12.58
N LYS A 1057 -30.70 -7.76 -13.21
CA LYS A 1057 -30.56 -7.70 -14.67
C LYS A 1057 -29.16 -8.08 -15.13
N ASP A 1058 -28.15 -7.51 -14.49
CA ASP A 1058 -26.78 -7.56 -14.99
C ASP A 1058 -26.01 -8.68 -14.29
N VAL A 1059 -26.06 -8.73 -12.96
CA VAL A 1059 -25.28 -9.73 -12.17
C VAL A 1059 -25.90 -11.12 -12.27
N SER A 1060 -27.23 -11.24 -12.13
CA SER A 1060 -27.91 -12.55 -12.11
C SER A 1060 -27.90 -13.24 -13.47
N ALA A 1061 -27.62 -12.51 -14.55
CA ALA A 1061 -27.44 -13.06 -15.89
C ALA A 1061 -26.08 -13.77 -16.05
N GLU A 1062 -25.11 -13.50 -15.18
CA GLU A 1062 -23.73 -14.01 -15.20
C GLU A 1062 -23.44 -14.83 -13.92
N PRO A 1063 -23.58 -16.17 -13.95
CA PRO A 1063 -23.51 -17.02 -12.74
C PRO A 1063 -22.23 -16.88 -11.92
N ASP A 1064 -21.08 -16.71 -12.59
CA ASP A 1064 -19.79 -16.55 -11.93
C ASP A 1064 -19.71 -15.21 -11.17
N GLN A 1065 -20.18 -14.12 -11.80
CA GLN A 1065 -20.23 -12.80 -11.18
C GLN A 1065 -21.17 -12.79 -9.96
N ALA A 1066 -22.33 -13.45 -10.07
CA ALA A 1066 -23.27 -13.61 -8.96
C ALA A 1066 -22.64 -14.38 -7.78
N ALA A 1067 -21.93 -15.48 -8.05
CA ALA A 1067 -21.25 -16.27 -7.03
C ALA A 1067 -20.13 -15.46 -6.34
N CYS A 1068 -19.37 -14.66 -7.11
CA CYS A 1068 -18.35 -13.78 -6.54
C CYS A 1068 -18.95 -12.73 -5.60
N ILE A 1069 -20.03 -12.06 -6.02
CA ILE A 1069 -20.70 -11.05 -5.20
C ILE A 1069 -21.31 -11.67 -3.94
N HIS A 1070 -21.92 -12.86 -4.04
CA HIS A 1070 -22.42 -13.61 -2.88
C HIS A 1070 -21.33 -13.88 -1.85
N LYS A 1071 -20.17 -14.37 -2.31
CA LYS A 1071 -19.04 -14.67 -1.44
C LYS A 1071 -18.45 -13.40 -0.81
N LEU A 1072 -18.32 -12.32 -1.58
CA LEU A 1072 -17.72 -11.07 -1.13
C LEU A 1072 -18.60 -10.35 -0.10
N LEU A 1073 -19.91 -10.33 -0.34
CA LEU A 1073 -20.91 -9.71 0.55
C LEU A 1073 -21.40 -10.67 1.65
N GLN A 1074 -20.97 -11.94 1.63
CA GLN A 1074 -21.41 -13.00 2.54
C GLN A 1074 -22.94 -13.14 2.58
N LEU A 1075 -23.57 -13.17 1.39
CA LEU A 1075 -25.02 -13.30 1.27
C LEU A 1075 -25.45 -14.73 1.65
N GLU A 1076 -26.39 -14.83 2.58
CA GLU A 1076 -27.08 -16.06 2.96
C GLU A 1076 -28.33 -16.29 2.09
N SER A 1077 -28.93 -15.21 1.57
CA SER A 1077 -30.06 -15.24 0.63
C SER A 1077 -30.00 -14.13 -0.44
N ILE A 1078 -30.85 -14.22 -1.46
CA ILE A 1078 -30.97 -13.23 -2.56
C ILE A 1078 -32.18 -12.31 -2.34
N GLU A 1079 -32.58 -12.11 -1.08
CA GLU A 1079 -33.67 -11.19 -0.77
C GLU A 1079 -33.24 -9.73 -1.07
N PRO A 1080 -34.14 -8.88 -1.60
CA PRO A 1080 -33.81 -7.51 -1.99
C PRO A 1080 -33.13 -6.68 -0.90
N GLU A 1081 -33.55 -6.88 0.34
CA GLU A 1081 -33.01 -6.17 1.50
C GLU A 1081 -31.56 -6.57 1.79
N GLU A 1082 -31.22 -7.85 1.60
CA GLU A 1082 -29.89 -8.37 1.90
C GLU A 1082 -28.87 -7.82 0.92
N ILE A 1083 -29.14 -7.90 -0.39
CA ILE A 1083 -28.23 -7.36 -1.41
C ILE A 1083 -28.01 -5.85 -1.26
N CYS A 1084 -29.08 -5.07 -1.06
CA CYS A 1084 -28.96 -3.62 -0.98
C CYS A 1084 -28.22 -3.19 0.28
N TRP A 1085 -28.57 -3.75 1.45
CA TRP A 1085 -27.94 -3.33 2.70
C TRP A 1085 -26.52 -3.86 2.89
N GLN A 1086 -26.16 -5.01 2.32
CA GLN A 1086 -24.76 -5.46 2.33
C GLN A 1086 -23.89 -4.60 1.41
N MET A 1087 -24.42 -4.15 0.26
CA MET A 1087 -23.74 -3.17 -0.58
C MET A 1087 -23.55 -1.82 0.13
N ILE A 1088 -24.57 -1.35 0.85
CA ILE A 1088 -24.49 -0.14 1.67
C ILE A 1088 -23.49 -0.32 2.83
N GLU A 1089 -23.49 -1.47 3.48
CA GLU A 1089 -22.54 -1.82 4.55
C GLU A 1089 -21.10 -1.82 4.02
N LEU A 1090 -20.86 -2.38 2.83
CA LEU A 1090 -19.56 -2.36 2.17
C LEU A 1090 -19.10 -0.92 1.86
N ALA A 1091 -19.98 -0.08 1.31
CA ALA A 1091 -19.68 1.32 1.05
C ALA A 1091 -19.33 2.08 2.34
N TYR A 1092 -20.12 1.91 3.41
CA TYR A 1092 -19.86 2.56 4.69
C TYR A 1092 -18.62 2.02 5.41
N GLY A 1093 -18.36 0.71 5.31
CA GLY A 1093 -17.18 0.05 5.88
C GLY A 1093 -15.88 0.35 5.14
N SER A 1094 -15.96 0.90 3.92
CA SER A 1094 -14.79 1.21 3.10
C SER A 1094 -13.85 2.27 3.71
N HIS A 1095 -12.65 2.38 3.14
CA HIS A 1095 -11.65 3.38 3.53
C HIS A 1095 -12.00 4.80 3.04
N ALA A 1096 -12.91 4.94 2.08
CA ALA A 1096 -13.34 6.23 1.54
C ALA A 1096 -13.81 7.20 2.65
N ASN A 1097 -13.35 8.44 2.59
CA ASN A 1097 -13.78 9.49 3.52
C ASN A 1097 -15.26 9.81 3.34
N MET A 1098 -15.81 9.70 2.14
CA MET A 1098 -17.23 9.95 1.92
C MET A 1098 -17.89 8.69 1.36
N ALA A 1099 -19.08 8.36 1.86
CA ALA A 1099 -19.94 7.35 1.29
C ALA A 1099 -21.30 7.99 1.00
N ILE A 1100 -21.73 8.03 -0.26
CA ILE A 1100 -22.98 8.65 -0.67
C ILE A 1100 -23.84 7.62 -1.39
N ILE A 1101 -25.05 7.37 -0.87
CA ILE A 1101 -25.92 6.29 -1.34
C ILE A 1101 -27.19 6.88 -1.95
N PRO A 1102 -27.63 6.44 -3.15
CA PRO A 1102 -28.94 6.78 -3.68
C PRO A 1102 -30.06 6.37 -2.71
N LEU A 1103 -31.05 7.23 -2.51
CA LEU A 1103 -32.18 6.89 -1.63
C LEU A 1103 -32.93 5.64 -2.11
N GLN A 1104 -32.96 5.38 -3.42
CA GLN A 1104 -33.56 4.18 -4.02
C GLN A 1104 -32.98 2.89 -3.45
N ASP A 1105 -31.65 2.85 -3.24
CA ASP A 1105 -30.95 1.68 -2.72
C ASP A 1105 -31.23 1.48 -1.24
N ILE A 1106 -31.30 2.56 -0.47
CA ILE A 1106 -31.70 2.54 0.95
C ILE A 1106 -33.12 1.99 1.11
N LEU A 1107 -33.99 2.28 0.15
CA LEU A 1107 -35.37 1.80 0.08
C LEU A 1107 -35.51 0.44 -0.63
N CYS A 1108 -34.40 -0.14 -1.09
CA CYS A 1108 -34.36 -1.42 -1.81
C CYS A 1108 -35.31 -1.47 -3.03
N LEU A 1109 -35.42 -0.37 -3.77
CA LEU A 1109 -36.29 -0.27 -4.95
C LEU A 1109 -35.62 -0.89 -6.18
N ASP A 1110 -36.44 -1.41 -7.10
CA ASP A 1110 -36.00 -2.00 -8.37
C ASP A 1110 -35.90 -0.93 -9.49
N SER A 1111 -35.60 -1.37 -10.71
CA SER A 1111 -35.38 -0.49 -11.87
C SER A 1111 -36.48 0.50 -12.23
N GLU A 1112 -37.71 0.31 -11.75
CA GLU A 1112 -38.78 1.30 -11.90
C GLU A 1112 -38.47 2.62 -11.18
N ALA A 1113 -37.54 2.60 -10.23
CA ALA A 1113 -37.07 3.77 -9.49
C ALA A 1113 -35.77 4.39 -10.05
N ARG A 1114 -35.25 3.87 -11.17
CA ARG A 1114 -34.04 4.39 -11.80
C ARG A 1114 -34.21 5.87 -12.17
N MET A 1115 -33.21 6.69 -11.87
CA MET A 1115 -33.28 8.13 -12.10
C MET A 1115 -33.04 8.48 -13.57
N ASN A 1116 -32.01 7.90 -14.19
CA ASN A 1116 -31.68 8.11 -15.59
C ASN A 1116 -31.19 6.83 -16.26
N THR A 1117 -31.56 6.65 -17.53
CA THR A 1117 -30.98 5.64 -18.43
C THR A 1117 -30.17 6.36 -19.51
N PRO A 1118 -28.82 6.35 -19.44
CA PRO A 1118 -27.96 7.03 -20.40
C PRO A 1118 -28.26 6.65 -21.86
N GLY A 1119 -28.12 7.61 -22.78
CA GLY A 1119 -28.35 7.39 -24.22
C GLY A 1119 -29.81 7.32 -24.66
N THR A 1120 -30.78 7.58 -23.78
CA THR A 1120 -32.22 7.54 -24.11
C THR A 1120 -32.87 8.93 -24.07
N VAL A 1121 -33.93 9.11 -24.86
CA VAL A 1121 -34.74 10.34 -24.88
C VAL A 1121 -36.15 10.03 -24.38
N GLY A 1122 -36.56 10.71 -23.30
CA GLY A 1122 -37.85 10.50 -22.63
C GLY A 1122 -37.82 9.37 -21.60
N GLY A 1123 -38.66 9.46 -20.56
CA GLY A 1123 -38.74 8.47 -19.48
C GLY A 1123 -37.75 8.66 -18.32
N ASN A 1124 -36.87 9.65 -18.38
CA ASN A 1124 -35.84 9.93 -17.37
C ASN A 1124 -36.26 11.04 -16.39
N TRP A 1125 -35.59 11.10 -15.24
CA TRP A 1125 -35.73 12.14 -14.21
C TRP A 1125 -37.11 12.17 -13.53
N LEU A 1126 -37.89 11.11 -13.72
CA LEU A 1126 -39.29 11.05 -13.29
C LEU A 1126 -39.44 10.60 -11.83
N TRP A 1127 -38.53 9.78 -11.30
CA TRP A 1127 -38.74 9.09 -10.03
C TRP A 1127 -38.92 10.04 -8.84
N ARG A 1128 -39.88 9.69 -7.97
CA ARG A 1128 -40.17 10.39 -6.71
C ARG A 1128 -40.35 9.43 -5.55
N CYS A 1129 -39.83 9.86 -4.41
CA CYS A 1129 -40.01 9.19 -3.13
C CYS A 1129 -41.43 9.42 -2.59
N ARG A 1130 -42.08 8.33 -2.17
CA ARG A 1130 -43.36 8.40 -1.44
C ARG A 1130 -43.12 8.87 -0.02
N LYS A 1131 -44.03 9.69 0.51
CA LYS A 1131 -43.86 10.33 1.84
C LYS A 1131 -43.70 9.31 2.97
N GLU A 1132 -44.35 8.17 2.84
CA GLU A 1132 -44.40 7.10 3.82
C GLU A 1132 -43.07 6.32 3.91
N ALA A 1133 -42.17 6.47 2.93
CA ALA A 1133 -40.90 5.73 2.87
C ALA A 1133 -39.83 6.28 3.84
N LEU A 1134 -39.91 7.55 4.24
CA LEU A 1134 -38.93 8.21 5.11
C LEU A 1134 -39.31 8.04 6.59
N THR A 1135 -39.14 6.82 7.12
CA THR A 1135 -39.56 6.46 8.48
C THR A 1135 -38.51 6.77 9.56
N ALA A 1136 -38.94 6.80 10.83
CA ALA A 1136 -38.03 6.98 11.96
C ALA A 1136 -37.12 5.76 12.15
N GLU A 1137 -37.62 4.57 11.85
CA GLU A 1137 -36.90 3.30 11.90
C GLU A 1137 -35.76 3.28 10.87
N LEU A 1138 -36.03 3.77 9.65
CA LEU A 1138 -35.02 3.88 8.61
C LEU A 1138 -33.91 4.87 8.99
N ALA A 1139 -34.28 6.02 9.56
CA ALA A 1139 -33.30 6.98 10.08
C ALA A 1139 -32.46 6.34 11.20
N ALA A 1140 -33.07 5.61 12.13
CA ALA A 1140 -32.34 4.92 13.21
C ALA A 1140 -31.35 3.87 12.66
N ARG A 1141 -31.73 3.12 11.62
CA ARG A 1141 -30.85 2.15 10.96
C ARG A 1141 -29.63 2.82 10.32
N LEU A 1142 -29.84 3.93 9.60
CA LEU A 1142 -28.74 4.73 9.04
C LEU A 1142 -27.83 5.30 10.13
N ALA A 1143 -28.38 5.78 11.25
CA ALA A 1143 -27.60 6.28 12.37
C ALA A 1143 -26.74 5.19 13.02
N ALA A 1144 -27.28 3.97 13.15
CA ALA A 1144 -26.54 2.82 13.66
C ALA A 1144 -25.38 2.43 12.72
N LEU A 1145 -25.61 2.48 11.40
CA LEU A 1145 -24.60 2.23 10.39
C LEU A 1145 -23.44 3.25 10.47
N VAL A 1146 -23.77 4.54 10.56
CA VAL A 1146 -22.79 5.63 10.77
C VAL A 1146 -21.97 5.38 12.05
N GLY A 1147 -22.64 5.02 13.15
CA GLY A 1147 -21.99 4.72 14.42
C GLY A 1147 -21.03 3.53 14.37
N ARG A 1148 -21.42 2.45 13.67
CA ARG A 1148 -20.60 1.23 13.49
C ARG A 1148 -19.31 1.52 12.73
N HIS A 1149 -19.38 2.33 11.68
CA HIS A 1149 -18.25 2.60 10.78
C HIS A 1149 -17.51 3.92 11.04
N LYS A 1150 -17.83 4.59 12.16
CA LYS A 1150 -17.22 5.86 12.60
C LYS A 1150 -17.23 6.93 11.50
N ARG A 1151 -18.41 7.17 10.93
CA ARG A 1151 -18.68 8.25 9.97
C ARG A 1151 -19.42 9.42 10.60
#